data_AF-A0A8J6DUD9-F1
#
_entry.id   AF-A0A8J6DUD9-F1
#
_cell.length_a   1.000
_cell.length_b   1.000
_cell.length_c   1.000
_cell.angle_alpha   90.00
_cell.angle_beta   90.00
_cell.angle_gamma   90.00
#
_symmetry.space_group_name_H-M   'P 1'
#
loop_
_entity.id
_entity.type
_entity.pdbx_description
1 polymer ?
#
loop_
_entity_poly.entity_id
_entity_poly.type
_entity_poly.pdbx_seq_one_letter_code
_entity_poly.pdbx_strand_id
1 'polypeptide(L)'
;LIRTRKNEFLISPLPQLLAQEHNYSSPAGHHPHVLYKRTAEEKVQRCHGYPGSSQNYPARPPSPTPYTPGNPEGQHPHRRLPKQHFCGRRKKYAPKPPTQDTYLRFDEYGSTGRPRRSAGKSQKGLNVETLVVADKKMVDKHGKGNVTTYILTVMNMVSSLFKDGTIGSDINIIVVSLILLEHEPGGLLINHHADQSLNSFCQWQSALIGKNGKRHDHAILLTGFDICSWKNEPCDTLGFAPISGMCSKYRSCTINEDTGLGLAFTIAHESGHNFGMIHDGEGNPCQKAEGNIMSPTLTGNNGVFSWSSCSRQYLKKFLSTPQAGCLVDEPKQTGRYKYPDKLPGQIYDADTQCKWQFGAKAKLCSLGFVKDICKSLWCHRVGHRCETKFMPAAEGTVCGLSMWCRQGQCVKLGEHGPRPVHGQWSTWSKWSECSRTCGGGVKYQERHCNNPKPQYGGKFCPGSSRVYQLCNINPCHENSLDFRAQQCAEYNGKPFRGWFYQWKPYTKVEEEDRCKLYCKAENFEFFFAMSGKVKDGTPCSPNKNDVCIDGICEPVGCDHELGSKAVSDACGVCKGDNSTCKFYKGLYLNQHKANEYYPVVIVPVGARSIEIQELQVSSSYLAVRSLSQKYYLTGGWSIDWPGEFLFAGTTFEYQRPFNRPERLYAPGPTNETLVFEVSPFCWFSSRWHLLN
;
A
#
# COMPACT_ATOMS: atom_id res chain seq x y z
N LEU A 1 -14.63 -19.99 15.86
CA LEU A 1 -14.56 -21.28 15.15
C LEU A 1 -13.23 -21.95 15.50
N ILE A 2 -13.26 -23.11 16.16
CA ILE A 2 -12.06 -23.90 16.48
C ILE A 2 -12.03 -25.11 15.54
N ARG A 3 -10.94 -25.29 14.78
CA ARG A 3 -10.77 -26.40 13.83
C ARG A 3 -9.71 -27.37 14.29
N THR A 4 -10.04 -28.65 14.28
CA THR A 4 -9.10 -29.77 14.47
C THR A 4 -9.05 -30.59 13.18
N ARG A 5 -8.07 -31.49 13.01
CA ARG A 5 -7.95 -32.34 11.81
C ARG A 5 -9.22 -33.15 11.49
N LYS A 6 -10.12 -33.36 12.46
CA LYS A 6 -11.32 -34.20 12.30
C LYS A 6 -12.66 -33.49 12.60
N ASN A 7 -12.66 -32.33 13.27
CA ASN A 7 -13.90 -31.69 13.72
C ASN A 7 -13.82 -30.16 13.67
N GLU A 8 -14.96 -29.52 13.45
CA GLU A 8 -15.17 -28.07 13.59
C GLU A 8 -16.07 -27.78 14.80
N PHE A 9 -15.66 -26.83 15.62
CA PHE A 9 -16.41 -26.38 16.79
C PHE A 9 -16.79 -24.90 16.66
N LEU A 10 -18.03 -24.59 17.03
CA LEU A 10 -18.61 -23.25 17.08
C LEU A 10 -18.68 -22.79 18.54
N ILE A 11 -18.55 -21.49 18.73
CA ILE A 11 -18.68 -20.83 20.03
C ILE A 11 -19.88 -19.89 19.91
N SER A 12 -20.87 -20.03 20.81
CA SER A 12 -21.98 -19.09 20.93
C SER A 12 -22.12 -18.62 22.38
N PRO A 13 -22.68 -17.42 22.62
CA PRO A 13 -23.04 -17.00 23.97
C PRO A 13 -24.01 -18.01 24.59
N LEU A 14 -23.78 -18.37 25.85
CA LEU A 14 -24.71 -19.21 26.61
C LEU A 14 -25.89 -18.32 27.04
N PRO A 15 -27.16 -18.69 26.73
CA PRO A 15 -28.32 -17.94 27.20
C PRO A 15 -28.30 -17.77 28.71
N GLN A 16 -28.66 -16.58 29.20
CA GLN A 16 -28.47 -16.20 30.60
C GLN A 16 -29.26 -17.07 31.59
N LEU A 17 -30.42 -17.58 31.17
CA LEU A 17 -31.21 -18.56 31.91
C LEU A 17 -30.46 -19.88 32.15
N LEU A 18 -29.81 -20.42 31.11
CA LEU A 18 -29.03 -21.66 31.21
C LEU A 18 -27.71 -21.45 31.98
N ALA A 19 -27.13 -20.25 31.88
CA ALA A 19 -25.96 -19.89 32.68
C ALA A 19 -26.28 -19.85 34.19
N GLN A 20 -27.47 -19.37 34.55
CA GLN A 20 -27.97 -19.35 35.92
C GLN A 20 -28.35 -20.75 36.42
N GLU A 21 -29.05 -21.54 35.61
CA GLU A 21 -29.46 -22.91 35.95
C GLU A 21 -28.26 -23.82 36.26
N HIS A 22 -27.14 -23.63 35.55
CA HIS A 22 -25.93 -24.44 35.71
C HIS A 22 -24.79 -23.73 36.45
N ASN A 23 -25.05 -22.59 37.11
CA ASN A 23 -24.08 -21.85 37.94
C ASN A 23 -22.76 -21.49 37.24
N TYR A 24 -22.81 -21.09 35.97
CA TYR A 24 -21.63 -20.60 35.26
C TYR A 24 -21.43 -19.10 35.55
N SER A 25 -20.35 -18.74 36.26
CA SER A 25 -19.97 -17.35 36.54
C SER A 25 -18.82 -16.89 35.63
N SER A 26 -18.82 -15.61 35.25
CA SER A 26 -17.78 -14.97 34.45
C SER A 26 -17.36 -13.62 35.08
N PRO A 27 -16.10 -13.18 34.88
CA PRO A 27 -15.65 -11.86 35.33
C PRO A 27 -16.49 -10.72 34.75
N ALA A 28 -16.53 -9.58 35.46
CA ALA A 28 -17.31 -8.42 35.05
C ALA A 28 -17.02 -8.02 33.58
N GLY A 29 -18.10 -7.89 32.78
CA GLY A 29 -18.03 -7.56 31.36
C GLY A 29 -17.87 -8.75 30.39
N HIS A 30 -17.85 -10.00 30.87
CA HIS A 30 -17.79 -11.20 30.03
C HIS A 30 -19.08 -12.03 30.17
N HIS A 31 -19.49 -12.69 29.09
CA HIS A 31 -20.61 -13.65 29.09
C HIS A 31 -20.06 -15.09 28.99
N PRO A 32 -20.64 -16.08 29.69
CA PRO A 32 -20.28 -17.48 29.49
C PRO A 32 -20.65 -17.90 28.06
N HIS A 33 -19.80 -18.73 27.45
CA HIS A 33 -19.99 -19.23 26.08
C HIS A 33 -20.01 -20.76 26.09
N VAL A 34 -20.76 -21.35 25.16
CA VAL A 34 -20.78 -22.80 24.97
C VAL A 34 -20.02 -23.17 23.69
N LEU A 35 -19.21 -24.21 23.78
CA LEU A 35 -18.50 -24.80 22.64
C LEU A 35 -19.27 -26.04 22.18
N TYR A 36 -19.72 -26.06 20.93
CA TYR A 36 -20.43 -27.21 20.37
C TYR A 36 -19.89 -27.59 18.99
N LYS A 37 -20.00 -28.87 18.64
CA LYS A 37 -19.59 -29.36 17.31
C LYS A 37 -20.53 -28.79 16.24
N ARG A 38 -20.00 -28.42 15.09
CA ARG A 38 -20.80 -27.88 13.97
C ARG A 38 -21.93 -28.82 13.52
N THR A 39 -21.74 -30.13 13.65
CA THR A 39 -22.79 -31.13 13.39
C THR A 39 -24.01 -31.02 14.31
N ALA A 40 -23.92 -30.28 15.42
CA ALA A 40 -25.01 -30.04 16.35
C ALA A 40 -25.75 -28.70 16.12
N GLU A 41 -25.33 -27.90 15.11
CA GLU A 41 -25.88 -26.56 14.82
C GLU A 41 -27.39 -26.58 14.55
N GLU A 42 -27.89 -27.59 13.82
CA GLU A 42 -29.32 -27.74 13.55
C GLU A 42 -30.16 -28.03 14.80
N LYS A 43 -29.59 -28.69 15.82
CA LYS A 43 -30.29 -28.93 17.10
C LYS A 43 -30.35 -27.67 17.95
N VAL A 44 -29.28 -26.87 17.97
CA VAL A 44 -29.20 -25.62 18.76
C VAL A 44 -30.15 -24.56 18.18
N GLN A 45 -30.28 -24.46 16.86
CA GLN A 45 -31.23 -23.51 16.23
C GLN A 45 -32.70 -23.92 16.43
N ARG A 46 -33.02 -25.21 16.52
CA ARG A 46 -34.39 -25.68 16.80
C ARG A 46 -34.85 -25.42 18.24
N CYS A 47 -33.95 -25.39 19.22
CA CYS A 47 -34.30 -25.04 20.61
C CYS A 47 -34.59 -23.53 20.79
N HIS A 48 -34.23 -22.67 19.83
CA HIS A 48 -34.53 -21.24 19.87
C HIS A 48 -35.90 -20.86 19.28
N GLY A 49 -36.75 -21.82 18.92
CA GLY A 49 -38.13 -21.53 18.51
C GLY A 49 -39.09 -22.65 18.86
N TYR A 50 -39.92 -22.45 19.90
CA TYR A 50 -41.26 -23.04 19.98
C TYR A 50 -42.28 -22.05 20.59
N PRO A 51 -43.59 -22.19 20.27
CA PRO A 51 -44.62 -21.15 20.25
C PRO A 51 -45.65 -21.25 21.39
N GLY A 52 -46.33 -20.13 21.67
CA GLY A 52 -47.72 -20.06 22.16
C GLY A 52 -48.00 -20.40 23.63
N SER A 53 -48.22 -19.37 24.46
CA SER A 53 -49.32 -19.41 25.42
C SER A 53 -49.89 -18.02 25.66
N SER A 54 -51.21 -17.94 25.57
CA SER A 54 -52.06 -16.78 25.79
C SER A 54 -53.00 -17.12 26.95
N GLN A 55 -53.02 -16.33 28.02
CA GLN A 55 -54.22 -16.06 28.87
C GLN A 55 -53.95 -15.05 30.02
N ASN A 56 -54.62 -13.89 29.91
CA ASN A 56 -55.37 -13.07 30.89
C ASN A 56 -54.87 -12.73 32.32
N TYR A 57 -54.60 -11.40 32.52
CA TYR A 57 -55.09 -10.41 33.52
C TYR A 57 -55.05 -10.69 35.07
N PRO A 58 -54.84 -9.68 35.97
CA PRO A 58 -55.54 -8.38 35.99
C PRO A 58 -54.75 -7.10 36.42
N ALA A 59 -55.46 -5.96 36.35
CA ALA A 59 -55.00 -4.57 36.45
C ALA A 59 -55.11 -3.91 37.84
N ARG A 60 -54.25 -2.91 38.15
CA ARG A 60 -54.49 -1.62 38.86
C ARG A 60 -53.15 -0.91 39.24
N PRO A 61 -53.11 0.40 39.57
CA PRO A 61 -53.45 1.62 38.80
C PRO A 61 -52.27 2.65 38.75
N PRO A 62 -52.40 3.81 38.06
CA PRO A 62 -51.36 4.84 37.96
C PRO A 62 -51.55 6.00 38.96
N SER A 63 -50.44 6.64 39.35
CA SER A 63 -50.43 7.89 40.15
C SER A 63 -49.38 8.89 39.61
N PRO A 64 -49.57 10.21 39.76
CA PRO A 64 -49.24 11.21 38.74
C PRO A 64 -48.17 12.26 39.14
N THR A 65 -47.53 12.87 38.12
CA THR A 65 -47.02 14.26 37.89
C THR A 65 -46.54 15.15 39.07
N PRO A 66 -45.58 16.09 38.88
CA PRO A 66 -45.99 17.40 38.32
C PRO A 66 -44.99 18.08 37.36
N TYR A 67 -45.59 18.82 36.43
CA TYR A 67 -45.03 19.88 35.60
C TYR A 67 -44.60 21.10 36.43
N THR A 68 -43.70 21.92 35.87
CA THR A 68 -43.66 23.37 36.10
C THR A 68 -43.40 24.11 34.78
N PRO A 69 -44.13 25.21 34.46
CA PRO A 69 -44.07 25.92 33.19
C PRO A 69 -43.30 27.26 33.23
N GLY A 70 -42.79 27.70 32.08
CA GLY A 70 -42.18 29.02 31.87
C GLY A 70 -42.26 29.47 30.40
N ASN A 71 -42.69 30.73 30.21
CA ASN A 71 -43.34 31.37 29.05
C ASN A 71 -42.50 31.61 27.75
N PRO A 72 -43.15 32.06 26.64
CA PRO A 72 -42.63 32.12 25.27
C PRO A 72 -42.16 33.53 24.84
N GLU A 73 -41.21 33.62 23.89
CA GLU A 73 -41.11 34.74 22.92
C GLU A 73 -39.98 34.51 21.88
N GLY A 74 -40.23 34.88 20.61
CA GLY A 74 -39.18 35.03 19.58
C GLY A 74 -39.34 34.23 18.29
N GLN A 75 -40.34 34.57 17.46
CA GLN A 75 -40.38 34.16 16.05
C GLN A 75 -39.42 35.00 15.20
N HIS A 76 -38.42 34.38 14.57
CA HIS A 76 -37.81 34.88 13.33
C HIS A 76 -37.59 33.70 12.36
N PRO A 77 -37.95 33.84 11.06
CA PRO A 77 -37.85 32.74 10.12
C PRO A 77 -36.40 32.49 9.72
N HIS A 78 -35.87 31.32 10.10
CA HIS A 78 -34.58 30.85 9.62
C HIS A 78 -34.57 30.72 8.09
N ARG A 79 -33.88 31.65 7.44
CA ARG A 79 -33.35 31.53 6.08
C ARG A 79 -32.40 30.32 6.06
N ARG A 80 -32.90 29.12 5.73
CA ARG A 80 -32.06 27.92 5.61
C ARG A 80 -31.03 28.14 4.49
N LEU A 81 -29.76 28.28 4.87
CA LEU A 81 -28.60 28.20 3.99
C LEU A 81 -28.56 26.84 3.26
N PRO A 82 -28.08 26.76 2.01
CA PRO A 82 -27.91 25.48 1.30
C PRO A 82 -26.97 24.54 2.08
N LYS A 83 -27.28 23.24 2.09
CA LYS A 83 -26.52 22.21 2.82
C LYS A 83 -25.14 21.97 2.15
N GLN A 84 -24.09 21.89 2.96
CA GLN A 84 -22.75 21.49 2.52
C GLN A 84 -22.61 19.97 2.62
N HIS A 85 -22.07 19.33 1.58
CA HIS A 85 -21.82 17.89 1.54
C HIS A 85 -20.40 17.57 2.04
N PHE A 86 -20.23 16.46 2.74
CA PHE A 86 -18.98 16.07 3.41
C PHE A 86 -18.48 14.69 2.96
N CYS A 87 -17.15 14.53 2.91
CA CYS A 87 -16.51 13.22 2.84
C CYS A 87 -16.03 12.82 4.24
N GLY A 88 -16.37 11.61 4.71
CA GLY A 88 -15.90 11.07 6.00
C GLY A 88 -16.59 11.60 7.30
N ARG A 89 -15.99 11.29 8.47
CA ARG A 89 -16.57 11.49 9.82
C ARG A 89 -16.38 12.92 10.38
N ARG A 90 -17.38 13.44 11.12
CA ARG A 90 -17.33 14.75 11.83
C ARG A 90 -16.89 14.60 13.30
N LYS A 91 -15.90 15.38 13.75
CA LYS A 91 -15.26 15.25 15.09
C LYS A 91 -16.04 15.75 16.32
N LYS A 92 -17.24 16.35 16.19
CA LYS A 92 -17.86 17.12 17.30
C LYS A 92 -18.45 16.25 18.43
N TYR A 93 -18.60 14.94 18.23
CA TYR A 93 -19.00 13.98 19.27
C TYR A 93 -18.26 12.66 19.02
N ALA A 94 -17.14 12.44 19.70
CA ALA A 94 -16.36 11.21 19.62
C ALA A 94 -16.58 10.37 20.89
N PRO A 95 -17.14 9.15 20.81
CA PRO A 95 -16.86 8.11 21.79
C PRO A 95 -15.37 7.76 21.69
N LYS A 96 -14.71 7.53 22.83
CA LYS A 96 -13.31 7.07 22.87
C LYS A 96 -13.19 5.77 22.05
N PRO A 97 -12.14 5.60 21.24
CA PRO A 97 -11.94 4.36 20.49
C PRO A 97 -11.89 3.17 21.46
N PRO A 98 -12.54 2.04 21.14
CA PRO A 98 -12.43 0.84 21.96
C PRO A 98 -10.96 0.41 22.05
N THR A 99 -10.53 0.08 23.26
CA THR A 99 -9.15 -0.29 23.65
C THR A 99 -8.70 -1.67 23.16
N GLN A 100 -9.34 -2.24 22.14
CA GLN A 100 -8.99 -3.54 21.59
C GLN A 100 -8.99 -3.48 20.05
N ASP A 101 -7.79 -3.58 19.48
CA ASP A 101 -7.57 -3.81 18.06
C ASP A 101 -8.35 -5.06 17.62
N THR A 102 -9.46 -4.82 16.93
CA THR A 102 -10.28 -5.89 16.36
C THR A 102 -9.58 -6.41 15.11
N TYR A 103 -8.87 -7.53 15.25
CA TYR A 103 -8.32 -8.39 14.19
C TYR A 103 -8.00 -7.71 12.83
N LEU A 104 -6.80 -7.16 12.70
CA LEU A 104 -6.15 -7.00 11.39
C LEU A 104 -5.99 -8.39 10.76
N ARG A 105 -6.81 -8.74 9.78
CA ARG A 105 -6.50 -9.89 8.90
C ARG A 105 -5.26 -9.51 8.10
N PHE A 106 -4.15 -10.22 8.35
CA PHE A 106 -2.94 -10.07 7.57
C PHE A 106 -3.23 -10.42 6.11
N ASP A 107 -2.87 -9.52 5.20
CA ASP A 107 -2.85 -9.81 3.77
C ASP A 107 -1.80 -10.89 3.54
N GLU A 108 -2.26 -12.07 3.14
CA GLU A 108 -1.42 -13.20 2.73
C GLU A 108 -0.82 -12.89 1.35
N TYR A 109 0.14 -11.97 1.31
CA TYR A 109 1.07 -11.85 0.18
C TYR A 109 2.08 -13.01 0.28
N GLY A 110 1.57 -14.23 0.05
CA GLY A 110 2.42 -15.35 -0.31
C GLY A 110 3.08 -15.03 -1.64
N SER A 111 4.37 -14.72 -1.60
CA SER A 111 5.25 -14.71 -2.77
C SER A 111 5.17 -16.09 -3.44
N THR A 112 4.30 -16.21 -4.44
CA THR A 112 4.29 -17.35 -5.35
C THR A 112 5.06 -16.92 -6.59
N GLY A 113 6.25 -17.50 -6.74
CA GLY A 113 7.37 -16.89 -7.47
C GLY A 113 7.30 -16.91 -8.99
N ARG A 114 8.00 -15.95 -9.61
CA ARG A 114 9.28 -16.16 -10.34
C ARG A 114 9.89 -14.79 -10.69
N PRO A 115 11.23 -14.71 -10.80
CA PRO A 115 12.03 -13.51 -10.55
C PRO A 115 12.04 -12.56 -11.74
N ARG A 116 12.34 -11.27 -11.52
CA ARG A 116 12.85 -10.41 -12.61
C ARG A 116 14.21 -9.83 -12.28
N ARG A 117 15.19 -10.43 -12.96
CA ARG A 117 16.42 -9.79 -13.45
C ARG A 117 16.05 -8.49 -14.16
N SER A 118 16.76 -7.42 -13.81
CA SER A 118 16.96 -6.17 -14.57
C SER A 118 15.72 -5.61 -15.28
N ALA A 119 14.92 -4.81 -14.59
CA ALA A 119 14.15 -3.76 -15.26
C ALA A 119 15.08 -2.57 -15.52
N GLY A 120 15.84 -2.65 -16.62
CA GLY A 120 16.54 -1.49 -17.13
C GLY A 120 15.55 -0.37 -17.45
N LYS A 121 15.86 0.85 -16.97
CA LYS A 121 15.53 2.15 -17.58
C LYS A 121 14.21 2.19 -18.38
N SER A 122 13.07 2.11 -17.71
CA SER A 122 11.83 2.73 -18.20
C SER A 122 10.83 2.83 -17.04
N GLN A 123 10.78 3.97 -16.36
CA GLN A 123 9.58 4.30 -15.57
C GLN A 123 8.44 4.56 -16.57
N LYS A 124 7.78 3.49 -17.01
CA LYS A 124 6.45 3.55 -17.61
C LYS A 124 5.47 3.96 -16.51
N GLY A 125 4.43 4.72 -16.86
CA GLY A 125 3.40 5.15 -15.90
C GLY A 125 2.79 3.97 -15.14
N LEU A 126 2.38 4.21 -13.89
CA LEU A 126 1.74 3.20 -13.04
C LEU A 126 0.29 3.01 -13.47
N ASN A 127 -0.22 1.78 -13.41
CA ASN A 127 -1.58 1.44 -13.80
C ASN A 127 -2.36 0.95 -12.59
N VAL A 128 -3.60 1.41 -12.44
CA VAL A 128 -4.55 0.89 -11.44
C VAL A 128 -5.63 0.13 -12.19
N GLU A 129 -5.52 -1.20 -12.20
CA GLU A 129 -6.53 -2.08 -12.78
C GLU A 129 -7.80 -2.03 -11.94
N THR A 130 -8.85 -1.40 -12.47
CA THR A 130 -10.05 -1.07 -11.69
C THR A 130 -11.23 -1.94 -12.07
N LEU A 131 -11.82 -2.61 -11.06
CA LEU A 131 -13.14 -3.23 -11.14
C LEU A 131 -14.19 -2.18 -10.76
N VAL A 132 -15.17 -1.95 -11.64
CA VAL A 132 -16.32 -1.09 -11.35
C VAL A 132 -17.57 -1.94 -11.23
N VAL A 133 -18.33 -1.74 -10.16
CA VAL A 133 -19.59 -2.44 -9.88
C VAL A 133 -20.69 -1.40 -9.72
N ALA A 134 -21.76 -1.55 -10.48
CA ALA A 134 -22.95 -0.72 -10.36
C ALA A 134 -24.08 -1.53 -9.74
N ASP A 135 -24.68 -1.00 -8.66
CA ASP A 135 -25.84 -1.63 -8.05
C ASP A 135 -27.12 -1.47 -8.89
N LYS A 136 -28.15 -2.22 -8.50
CA LYS A 136 -29.45 -2.20 -9.19
C LYS A 136 -30.06 -0.80 -9.24
N LYS A 137 -29.99 -0.03 -8.15
CA LYS A 137 -30.54 1.34 -8.12
C LYS A 137 -29.86 2.25 -9.14
N MET A 138 -28.56 2.11 -9.33
CA MET A 138 -27.82 2.88 -10.32
C MET A 138 -28.23 2.48 -11.74
N VAL A 139 -28.38 1.18 -12.01
CA VAL A 139 -28.91 0.66 -13.29
C VAL A 139 -30.33 1.17 -13.56
N ASP A 140 -31.22 1.14 -12.56
CA ASP A 140 -32.60 1.62 -12.68
C ASP A 140 -32.66 3.13 -12.92
N LYS A 141 -31.80 3.92 -12.26
CA LYS A 141 -31.77 5.38 -12.36
C LYS A 141 -31.32 5.88 -13.74
N HIS A 142 -30.34 5.22 -14.35
CA HIS A 142 -29.75 5.62 -15.64
C HIS A 142 -30.28 4.83 -16.84
N GLY A 143 -30.93 3.70 -16.60
CA GLY A 143 -31.44 2.78 -17.62
C GLY A 143 -30.35 1.85 -18.16
N LYS A 144 -30.71 0.57 -18.37
CA LYS A 144 -29.80 -0.52 -18.76
C LYS A 144 -28.99 -0.24 -20.04
N GLY A 145 -29.56 0.49 -21.01
CA GLY A 145 -28.87 0.83 -22.26
C GLY A 145 -27.83 1.96 -22.14
N ASN A 146 -27.99 2.87 -21.17
CA ASN A 146 -27.18 4.09 -21.08
C ASN A 146 -26.21 4.08 -19.89
N VAL A 147 -26.47 3.26 -18.87
CA VAL A 147 -25.67 3.19 -17.64
C VAL A 147 -24.20 2.88 -17.91
N THR A 148 -23.89 2.01 -18.87
CA THR A 148 -22.51 1.69 -19.24
C THR A 148 -21.76 2.91 -19.77
N THR A 149 -22.38 3.66 -20.70
CA THR A 149 -21.79 4.89 -21.26
C THR A 149 -21.61 5.95 -20.18
N TYR A 150 -22.56 6.06 -19.26
CA TYR A 150 -22.47 6.96 -18.11
C TYR A 150 -21.28 6.62 -17.21
N ILE A 151 -21.15 5.35 -16.79
CA ILE A 151 -20.02 4.88 -15.97
C ILE A 151 -18.69 5.14 -16.67
N LEU A 152 -18.58 4.81 -17.96
CA LEU A 152 -17.35 5.03 -18.70
C LEU A 152 -17.02 6.52 -18.81
N THR A 153 -18.02 7.39 -18.97
CA THR A 153 -17.82 8.85 -18.95
C THR A 153 -17.26 9.31 -17.60
N VAL A 154 -17.85 8.86 -16.49
CA VAL A 154 -17.38 9.17 -15.13
C VAL A 154 -15.97 8.64 -14.91
N MET A 155 -15.66 7.41 -15.31
CA MET A 155 -14.32 6.83 -15.16
C MET A 155 -13.27 7.51 -16.05
N ASN A 156 -13.66 8.07 -17.21
CA ASN A 156 -12.77 8.90 -18.01
C ASN A 156 -12.42 10.21 -17.30
N MET A 157 -13.40 10.82 -16.64
CA MET A 157 -13.18 12.00 -15.79
C MET A 157 -12.24 11.67 -14.63
N VAL A 158 -12.46 10.54 -13.94
CA VAL A 158 -11.56 10.05 -12.87
C VAL A 158 -10.14 9.87 -13.39
N SER A 159 -9.97 9.20 -14.54
CA SER A 159 -8.66 9.02 -15.17
C SER A 159 -7.98 10.36 -15.48
N SER A 160 -8.76 11.36 -15.93
CA SER A 160 -8.26 12.72 -16.19
C SER A 160 -7.82 13.44 -14.91
N LEU A 161 -8.52 13.25 -13.78
CA LEU A 161 -8.14 13.81 -12.48
C LEU A 161 -6.83 13.22 -11.95
N PHE A 162 -6.59 11.92 -12.13
CA PHE A 162 -5.32 11.27 -11.75
C PHE A 162 -4.17 11.55 -12.73
N LYS A 163 -4.46 12.05 -13.93
CA LYS A 163 -3.47 12.55 -14.89
C LYS A 163 -3.13 14.03 -14.71
N ASP A 164 -3.84 14.74 -13.83
CA ASP A 164 -3.55 16.14 -13.57
C ASP A 164 -2.14 16.31 -12.95
N GLY A 165 -1.34 17.22 -13.52
CA GLY A 165 0.06 17.40 -13.10
C GLY A 165 0.24 17.79 -11.63
N THR A 166 -0.80 18.26 -10.94
CA THR A 166 -0.72 18.61 -9.52
C THR A 166 -0.54 17.39 -8.62
N ILE A 167 -0.93 16.18 -9.06
CA ILE A 167 -0.73 14.94 -8.29
C ILE A 167 0.74 14.51 -8.21
N GLY A 168 1.57 14.97 -9.16
CA GLY A 168 3.02 14.80 -9.18
C GLY A 168 3.56 13.40 -9.52
N SER A 169 2.72 12.43 -9.87
CA SER A 169 3.12 11.09 -10.34
C SER A 169 2.24 10.65 -11.52
N ASP A 170 2.77 9.83 -12.44
CA ASP A 170 2.02 9.31 -13.59
C ASP A 170 1.22 8.07 -13.19
N ILE A 171 -0.07 8.26 -12.88
CA ILE A 171 -1.02 7.20 -12.49
C ILE A 171 -2.15 7.12 -13.50
N ASN A 172 -2.34 5.93 -14.03
CA ASN A 172 -3.37 5.62 -15.01
C ASN A 172 -4.46 4.76 -14.36
N ILE A 173 -5.64 5.33 -14.13
CA ILE A 173 -6.82 4.55 -13.74
C ILE A 173 -7.43 3.91 -14.98
N ILE A 174 -7.51 2.58 -15.00
CA ILE A 174 -7.94 1.80 -16.18
C ILE A 174 -9.01 0.81 -15.75
N VAL A 175 -10.18 0.88 -16.40
CA VAL A 175 -11.28 -0.06 -16.13
C VAL A 175 -10.98 -1.40 -16.81
N VAL A 176 -10.77 -2.45 -16.02
CA VAL A 176 -10.51 -3.82 -16.52
C VAL A 176 -11.74 -4.73 -16.45
N SER A 177 -12.70 -4.39 -15.59
CA SER A 177 -13.95 -5.12 -15.47
C SER A 177 -15.07 -4.20 -15.03
N LEU A 178 -16.24 -4.36 -15.64
CA LEU A 178 -17.48 -3.67 -15.29
C LEU A 178 -18.57 -4.72 -15.02
N ILE A 179 -19.18 -4.66 -13.85
CA ILE A 179 -20.29 -5.53 -13.44
C ILE A 179 -21.52 -4.66 -13.17
N LEU A 180 -22.63 -4.96 -13.84
CA LEU A 180 -23.93 -4.35 -13.59
C LEU A 180 -24.79 -5.36 -12.83
N LEU A 181 -25.23 -5.01 -11.63
CA LEU A 181 -26.05 -5.88 -10.80
C LEU A 181 -27.53 -5.69 -11.14
N GLU A 182 -28.13 -6.66 -11.84
CA GLU A 182 -29.57 -6.66 -12.14
C GLU A 182 -30.41 -7.19 -10.96
N HIS A 183 -29.78 -8.00 -10.11
CA HIS A 183 -30.35 -8.59 -8.90
C HIS A 183 -29.34 -8.47 -7.75
N GLU A 184 -29.81 -8.53 -6.50
CA GLU A 184 -28.94 -8.55 -5.32
C GLU A 184 -28.19 -9.89 -5.27
N PRO A 185 -26.86 -9.91 -5.50
CA PRO A 185 -26.12 -11.16 -5.51
C PRO A 185 -25.91 -11.66 -4.07
N GLY A 186 -25.95 -12.97 -3.89
CA GLY A 186 -25.70 -13.58 -2.58
C GLY A 186 -24.34 -13.17 -2.00
N GLY A 187 -24.33 -12.71 -0.74
CA GLY A 187 -23.12 -12.32 -0.01
C GLY A 187 -22.67 -10.86 -0.20
N LEU A 188 -23.44 -10.03 -0.94
CA LEU A 188 -23.21 -8.58 -1.02
C LEU A 188 -24.41 -7.82 -0.46
N LEU A 189 -24.20 -7.13 0.66
CA LEU A 189 -25.18 -6.26 1.30
C LEU A 189 -24.87 -4.80 0.92
N ILE A 190 -25.84 -4.13 0.28
CA ILE A 190 -25.78 -2.71 -0.07
C ILE A 190 -26.99 -2.03 0.55
N ASN A 191 -26.76 -1.05 1.41
CA ASN A 191 -27.79 -0.27 2.10
C ASN A 191 -27.32 1.17 2.32
N HIS A 192 -28.13 1.98 3.00
CA HIS A 192 -27.79 3.39 3.27
C HIS A 192 -26.67 3.55 4.32
N HIS A 193 -26.26 2.50 5.03
CA HIS A 193 -25.15 2.56 5.98
C HIS A 193 -23.82 2.36 5.25
N ALA A 194 -23.01 3.43 5.18
CA ALA A 194 -21.77 3.43 4.40
C ALA A 194 -20.73 2.42 4.91
N ASP A 195 -20.63 2.23 6.23
CA ASP A 195 -19.70 1.29 6.85
C ASP A 195 -20.06 -0.17 6.59
N GLN A 196 -21.35 -0.52 6.70
CA GLN A 196 -21.85 -1.87 6.42
C GLN A 196 -21.67 -2.23 4.95
N SER A 197 -22.08 -1.32 4.06
CA SER A 197 -21.98 -1.50 2.61
C SER A 197 -20.52 -1.62 2.16
N LEU A 198 -19.62 -0.78 2.70
CA LEU A 198 -18.19 -0.87 2.40
C LEU A 198 -17.62 -2.21 2.85
N ASN A 199 -17.83 -2.60 4.12
CA ASN A 199 -17.29 -3.85 4.64
C ASN A 199 -17.79 -5.06 3.85
N SER A 200 -19.08 -5.10 3.50
CA SER A 200 -19.65 -6.17 2.68
C SER A 200 -19.05 -6.19 1.27
N PHE A 201 -18.95 -5.03 0.61
CA PHE A 201 -18.38 -4.91 -0.73
C PHE A 201 -16.90 -5.31 -0.78
N CYS A 202 -16.09 -4.85 0.17
CA CYS A 202 -14.68 -5.20 0.30
C CYS A 202 -14.45 -6.70 0.46
N GLN A 203 -15.32 -7.38 1.23
CA GLN A 203 -15.28 -8.84 1.38
C GLN A 203 -15.71 -9.54 0.09
N TRP A 204 -16.80 -9.10 -0.52
CA TRP A 204 -17.33 -9.69 -1.74
C TRP A 204 -16.36 -9.58 -2.92
N GLN A 205 -15.76 -8.41 -3.15
CA GLN A 205 -14.80 -8.20 -4.24
C GLN A 205 -13.53 -9.05 -4.05
N SER A 206 -13.13 -9.30 -2.80
CA SER A 206 -11.93 -10.10 -2.49
C SER A 206 -12.04 -11.56 -2.95
N ALA A 207 -13.27 -12.06 -3.09
CA ALA A 207 -13.56 -13.42 -3.58
C ALA A 207 -13.52 -13.52 -5.11
N LEU A 208 -13.53 -12.39 -5.83
CA LEU A 208 -13.40 -12.36 -7.29
C LEU A 208 -11.94 -12.50 -7.73
N ILE A 209 -11.00 -12.13 -6.86
CA ILE A 209 -9.56 -12.23 -7.10
C ILE A 209 -9.17 -13.72 -7.12
N GLY A 210 -8.77 -14.22 -8.30
CA GLY A 210 -8.17 -15.55 -8.49
C GLY A 210 -9.05 -16.62 -9.13
N LYS A 211 -10.37 -16.40 -9.29
CA LYS A 211 -11.26 -17.49 -9.76
C LYS A 211 -11.34 -17.69 -11.27
N ASN A 212 -10.93 -16.74 -12.12
CA ASN A 212 -11.08 -16.82 -13.60
C ASN A 212 -10.14 -15.86 -14.39
N GLY A 213 -8.98 -15.48 -13.86
CA GLY A 213 -8.02 -14.62 -14.58
C GLY A 213 -8.40 -13.13 -14.71
N LYS A 214 -9.49 -12.66 -14.08
CA LYS A 214 -9.77 -11.22 -13.90
C LYS A 214 -9.12 -10.73 -12.60
N ARG A 215 -7.91 -10.23 -12.72
CA ARG A 215 -7.20 -9.51 -11.65
C ARG A 215 -7.60 -8.03 -11.72
N HIS A 216 -7.74 -7.40 -10.56
CA HIS A 216 -7.90 -5.96 -10.39
C HIS A 216 -7.16 -5.53 -9.14
N ASP A 217 -6.62 -4.33 -9.15
CA ASP A 217 -5.88 -3.72 -8.05
C ASP A 217 -6.82 -2.97 -7.11
N HIS A 218 -7.93 -2.44 -7.65
CA HIS A 218 -8.89 -1.60 -6.95
C HIS A 218 -10.33 -1.89 -7.37
N ALA A 219 -11.26 -1.86 -6.42
CA ALA A 219 -12.68 -2.07 -6.66
C ALA A 219 -13.51 -0.84 -6.27
N ILE A 220 -14.46 -0.46 -7.12
CA ILE A 220 -15.32 0.72 -6.94
C ILE A 220 -16.77 0.27 -7.02
N LEU A 221 -17.54 0.47 -5.94
CA LEU A 221 -18.99 0.33 -5.95
C LEU A 221 -19.66 1.68 -6.21
N LEU A 222 -20.55 1.71 -7.19
CA LEU A 222 -21.41 2.83 -7.52
C LEU A 222 -22.83 2.48 -7.10
N THR A 223 -23.43 3.32 -6.26
CA THR A 223 -24.76 3.06 -5.69
C THR A 223 -25.71 4.23 -5.89
N GLY A 224 -26.98 3.91 -6.16
CA GLY A 224 -28.07 4.90 -6.16
C GLY A 224 -28.70 5.15 -4.78
N PHE A 225 -28.19 4.56 -3.71
CA PHE A 225 -28.60 4.86 -2.33
C PHE A 225 -28.02 6.20 -1.85
N ASP A 226 -28.79 6.93 -1.04
CA ASP A 226 -28.30 8.05 -0.23
C ASP A 226 -27.52 7.45 0.96
N ILE A 227 -26.18 7.60 0.97
CA ILE A 227 -25.34 6.90 1.95
C ILE A 227 -25.01 7.77 3.16
N CYS A 228 -25.03 7.15 4.33
CA CYS A 228 -24.95 7.82 5.60
C CYS A 228 -23.89 7.15 6.46
N SER A 229 -22.98 7.95 7.02
CA SER A 229 -21.88 7.40 7.82
C SER A 229 -22.32 6.91 9.21
N TRP A 230 -23.17 7.66 9.93
CA TRP A 230 -23.45 7.39 11.36
C TRP A 230 -24.85 7.80 11.85
N LYS A 231 -25.60 8.55 11.05
CA LYS A 231 -27.00 8.96 11.31
C LYS A 231 -27.87 8.43 10.18
N ASN A 232 -29.12 8.10 10.47
CA ASN A 232 -30.07 7.72 9.43
C ASN A 232 -30.49 8.93 8.59
N GLU A 233 -30.58 10.13 9.18
CA GLU A 233 -30.79 11.39 8.46
C GLU A 233 -30.25 12.59 9.29
N PRO A 234 -29.87 13.72 8.65
CA PRO A 234 -29.61 13.87 7.22
C PRO A 234 -28.28 13.20 6.82
N CYS A 235 -28.25 12.65 5.61
CA CYS A 235 -27.09 12.01 5.02
C CYS A 235 -26.31 13.03 4.20
N ASP A 236 -25.09 13.34 4.65
CA ASP A 236 -24.22 14.30 3.98
C ASP A 236 -22.98 13.62 3.37
N THR A 237 -22.87 12.28 3.48
CA THR A 237 -21.72 11.48 3.07
C THR A 237 -21.88 11.03 1.62
N LEU A 238 -20.93 11.35 0.73
CA LEU A 238 -21.02 10.96 -0.69
C LEU A 238 -20.18 9.72 -1.03
N GLY A 239 -19.18 9.40 -0.22
CA GLY A 239 -18.27 8.28 -0.44
C GLY A 239 -17.69 7.76 0.85
N PHE A 240 -17.18 6.53 0.81
CA PHE A 240 -16.48 5.93 1.94
C PHE A 240 -15.41 4.94 1.48
N ALA A 241 -14.24 5.00 2.11
CA ALA A 241 -13.06 4.22 1.74
C ALA A 241 -12.15 3.89 2.92
N PRO A 242 -11.44 2.75 2.90
CA PRO A 242 -10.32 2.51 3.81
C PRO A 242 -9.11 3.38 3.41
N ILE A 243 -8.42 3.91 4.42
CA ILE A 243 -7.14 4.58 4.19
C ILE A 243 -6.05 3.52 3.93
N SER A 244 -5.18 3.76 2.95
CA SER A 244 -4.08 2.88 2.54
C SER A 244 -4.53 1.47 2.13
N GLY A 245 -5.72 1.37 1.53
CA GLY A 245 -6.28 0.11 1.04
C GLY A 245 -5.78 -0.34 -0.33
N MET A 246 -5.16 0.52 -1.13
CA MET A 246 -4.76 0.21 -2.52
C MET A 246 -3.85 -1.02 -2.58
N CYS A 247 -4.07 -1.92 -3.54
CA CYS A 247 -3.40 -3.23 -3.63
C CYS A 247 -3.68 -4.20 -2.45
N SER A 248 -4.48 -3.87 -1.44
CA SER A 248 -4.88 -4.84 -0.41
C SER A 248 -6.04 -5.68 -0.92
N LYS A 249 -5.93 -7.01 -0.77
CA LYS A 249 -6.99 -7.96 -1.16
C LYS A 249 -8.32 -7.65 -0.49
N TYR A 250 -8.30 -7.23 0.78
CA TYR A 250 -9.51 -7.02 1.58
C TYR A 250 -9.85 -5.55 1.79
N ARG A 251 -8.97 -4.62 1.41
CA ARG A 251 -9.16 -3.19 1.69
C ARG A 251 -9.10 -2.29 0.46
N SER A 252 -8.76 -2.81 -0.73
CA SER A 252 -8.72 -2.02 -1.96
C SER A 252 -10.11 -1.85 -2.57
N CYS A 253 -10.93 -1.05 -1.91
CA CYS A 253 -12.35 -0.90 -2.20
C CYS A 253 -12.84 0.51 -1.85
N THR A 254 -13.83 1.00 -2.60
CA THR A 254 -14.55 2.24 -2.31
C THR A 254 -16.03 2.04 -2.57
N ILE A 255 -16.87 2.79 -1.84
CA ILE A 255 -18.28 2.96 -2.17
C ILE A 255 -18.56 4.44 -2.46
N ASN A 256 -19.38 4.71 -3.47
CA ASN A 256 -19.62 6.06 -3.96
C ASN A 256 -21.10 6.22 -4.34
N GLU A 257 -21.74 7.23 -3.77
CA GLU A 257 -23.11 7.63 -4.08
C GLU A 257 -23.19 8.33 -5.45
N ASP A 258 -24.14 7.91 -6.27
CA ASP A 258 -24.41 8.51 -7.56
C ASP A 258 -25.04 9.91 -7.46
N THR A 259 -24.18 10.92 -7.57
CA THR A 259 -24.55 12.34 -7.60
C THR A 259 -24.60 12.93 -9.02
N GLY A 260 -24.63 12.10 -10.08
CA GLY A 260 -24.44 12.55 -11.46
C GLY A 260 -22.95 12.68 -11.79
N LEU A 261 -22.58 13.54 -12.74
CA LEU A 261 -21.18 13.68 -13.19
C LEU A 261 -20.20 14.13 -12.08
N GLY A 262 -20.71 14.70 -10.97
CA GLY A 262 -19.91 14.99 -9.77
C GLY A 262 -19.32 13.76 -9.09
N LEU A 263 -19.89 12.57 -9.35
CA LEU A 263 -19.41 11.27 -8.87
C LEU A 263 -17.93 11.02 -9.19
N ALA A 264 -17.41 11.56 -10.30
CA ALA A 264 -16.00 11.43 -10.66
C ALA A 264 -15.05 11.99 -9.59
N PHE A 265 -15.43 13.10 -8.95
CA PHE A 265 -14.62 13.71 -7.90
C PHE A 265 -14.70 12.91 -6.61
N THR A 266 -15.87 12.39 -6.27
CA THR A 266 -16.05 11.48 -5.13
C THR A 266 -15.18 10.23 -5.32
N ILE A 267 -15.24 9.58 -6.48
CA ILE A 267 -14.39 8.42 -6.78
C ILE A 267 -12.91 8.78 -6.64
N ALA A 268 -12.46 9.91 -7.20
CA ALA A 268 -11.07 10.33 -7.09
C ALA A 268 -10.64 10.57 -5.64
N HIS A 269 -11.51 11.17 -4.82
CA HIS A 269 -11.31 11.38 -3.40
C HIS A 269 -11.18 10.05 -2.63
N GLU A 270 -12.13 9.14 -2.81
CA GLU A 270 -12.17 7.85 -2.12
C GLU A 270 -11.02 6.92 -2.56
N SER A 271 -10.65 6.96 -3.84
CA SER A 271 -9.44 6.27 -4.33
C SER A 271 -8.16 6.93 -3.79
N GLY A 272 -8.14 8.24 -3.57
CA GLY A 272 -7.08 8.96 -2.87
C GLY A 272 -6.85 8.44 -1.45
N HIS A 273 -7.92 8.17 -0.69
CA HIS A 273 -7.81 7.51 0.61
C HIS A 273 -7.15 6.13 0.51
N ASN A 274 -7.47 5.35 -0.52
CA ASN A 274 -6.82 4.05 -0.74
C ASN A 274 -5.31 4.17 -1.00
N PHE A 275 -4.85 5.28 -1.59
CA PHE A 275 -3.42 5.62 -1.68
C PHE A 275 -2.80 6.16 -0.38
N GLY A 276 -3.56 6.19 0.71
CA GLY A 276 -3.10 6.65 2.03
C GLY A 276 -3.19 8.16 2.23
N MET A 277 -3.88 8.88 1.34
CA MET A 277 -4.13 10.31 1.53
C MET A 277 -5.14 10.53 2.65
N ILE A 278 -4.90 11.53 3.49
CA ILE A 278 -5.86 12.02 4.48
C ILE A 278 -6.40 13.38 4.03
N HIS A 279 -7.48 13.84 4.66
CA HIS A 279 -8.06 15.13 4.32
C HIS A 279 -7.09 16.30 4.53
N ASP A 280 -7.10 17.26 3.60
CA ASP A 280 -6.38 18.51 3.79
C ASP A 280 -6.89 19.26 5.03
N GLY A 281 -5.97 19.84 5.81
CA GLY A 281 -6.30 20.57 7.05
C GLY A 281 -6.75 19.68 8.20
N GLU A 282 -6.46 18.38 8.13
CA GLU A 282 -6.71 17.43 9.20
C GLU A 282 -5.42 16.73 9.65
N GLY A 283 -4.66 17.41 10.53
CA GLY A 283 -3.40 16.86 11.07
C GLY A 283 -2.22 16.92 10.09
N ASN A 284 -2.33 17.70 9.01
CA ASN A 284 -1.28 17.97 8.03
C ASN A 284 -1.15 19.48 7.76
N PRO A 285 -0.04 19.95 7.15
CA PRO A 285 0.21 21.39 6.98
C PRO A 285 -0.63 22.05 5.87
N CYS A 286 -1.39 21.29 5.08
CA CYS A 286 -2.26 21.85 4.05
C CYS A 286 -3.52 22.43 4.70
N GLN A 287 -4.04 23.54 4.15
CA GLN A 287 -5.28 24.13 4.64
C GLN A 287 -6.50 23.48 3.98
N LYS A 288 -7.66 23.58 4.65
CA LYS A 288 -8.96 23.25 4.04
C LYS A 288 -9.26 24.30 2.97
N ALA A 289 -8.93 23.99 1.72
CA ALA A 289 -9.12 24.90 0.60
C ALA A 289 -10.17 24.35 -0.37
N GLU A 290 -10.99 25.25 -0.91
CA GLU A 290 -11.89 24.93 -2.03
C GLU A 290 -11.08 24.51 -3.26
N GLY A 291 -11.61 23.56 -4.04
CA GLY A 291 -10.94 23.03 -5.22
C GLY A 291 -9.89 21.95 -4.96
N ASN A 292 -9.50 21.67 -3.72
CA ASN A 292 -8.65 20.51 -3.46
C ASN A 292 -9.47 19.22 -3.43
N ILE A 293 -9.02 18.20 -4.17
CA ILE A 293 -9.73 16.91 -4.26
C ILE A 293 -9.87 16.25 -2.89
N MET A 294 -8.83 16.28 -2.05
CA MET A 294 -8.85 15.71 -0.69
C MET A 294 -9.40 16.67 0.38
N SER A 295 -10.11 17.73 -0.02
CA SER A 295 -10.86 18.56 0.93
C SER A 295 -12.02 17.76 1.53
N PRO A 296 -12.32 17.89 2.84
CA PRO A 296 -13.43 17.17 3.48
C PRO A 296 -14.81 17.65 3.02
N THR A 297 -14.88 18.75 2.26
CA THR A 297 -16.11 19.27 1.63
C THR A 297 -15.91 19.34 0.12
N LEU A 298 -16.87 18.80 -0.63
CA LEU A 298 -16.82 18.79 -2.09
C LEU A 298 -17.27 20.16 -2.65
N THR A 299 -16.35 21.12 -2.69
CA THR A 299 -16.57 22.45 -3.28
C THR A 299 -15.46 22.77 -4.27
N GLY A 300 -15.81 23.06 -5.53
CA GLY A 300 -14.83 23.44 -6.55
C GLY A 300 -14.39 24.90 -6.41
N ASN A 301 -13.13 25.20 -6.71
CA ASN A 301 -12.65 26.59 -6.77
C ASN A 301 -12.92 27.14 -8.17
N ASN A 302 -14.02 27.89 -8.34
CA ASN A 302 -14.48 28.38 -9.65
C ASN A 302 -14.61 27.26 -10.70
N GLY A 303 -15.00 26.06 -10.29
CA GLY A 303 -15.16 24.90 -11.17
C GLY A 303 -13.88 24.12 -11.50
N VAL A 304 -12.74 24.46 -10.88
CA VAL A 304 -11.47 23.77 -11.05
C VAL A 304 -11.12 22.95 -9.81
N PHE A 305 -10.57 21.76 -10.03
CA PHE A 305 -10.11 20.85 -8.98
C PHE A 305 -8.65 20.45 -9.17
N SER A 306 -7.90 20.33 -8.08
CA SER A 306 -6.48 19.96 -8.07
C SER A 306 -6.10 19.13 -6.84
N TRP A 307 -4.96 18.46 -6.91
CA TRP A 307 -4.36 17.77 -5.78
C TRP A 307 -3.47 18.71 -4.97
N SER A 308 -3.57 18.65 -3.64
CA SER A 308 -2.73 19.45 -2.76
C SER A 308 -1.28 18.95 -2.73
N SER A 309 -0.37 19.77 -2.21
CA SER A 309 1.01 19.34 -1.95
C SER A 309 1.06 18.17 -0.95
N CYS A 310 0.12 18.10 -0.01
CA CYS A 310 0.02 17.00 0.95
C CYS A 310 -0.45 15.72 0.25
N SER A 311 -1.48 15.78 -0.60
CA SER A 311 -1.93 14.63 -1.40
C SER A 311 -0.78 14.04 -2.23
N ARG A 312 0.00 14.90 -2.91
CA ARG A 312 1.20 14.51 -3.66
C ARG A 312 2.24 13.79 -2.78
N GLN A 313 2.49 14.29 -1.57
CA GLN A 313 3.44 13.69 -0.65
C GLN A 313 2.98 12.33 -0.12
N TYR A 314 1.69 12.19 0.22
CA TYR A 314 1.11 10.92 0.64
C TYR A 314 1.21 9.87 -0.45
N LEU A 315 0.86 10.25 -1.68
CA LEU A 315 0.97 9.35 -2.82
C LEU A 315 2.41 8.90 -3.04
N LYS A 316 3.36 9.84 -3.08
CA LYS A 316 4.79 9.51 -3.22
C LYS A 316 5.26 8.56 -2.11
N LYS A 317 4.80 8.76 -0.88
CA LYS A 317 5.09 7.85 0.25
C LYS A 317 4.52 6.46 0.01
N PHE A 318 3.26 6.34 -0.42
CA PHE A 318 2.64 5.05 -0.73
C PHE A 318 3.35 4.33 -1.87
N LEU A 319 3.67 5.04 -2.95
CA LEU A 319 4.37 4.49 -4.11
C LEU A 319 5.77 3.96 -3.77
N SER A 320 6.39 4.45 -2.69
CA SER A 320 7.65 3.92 -2.16
C SER A 320 7.49 2.68 -1.27
N THR A 321 6.27 2.18 -1.07
CA THR A 321 6.02 0.97 -0.26
C THR A 321 5.93 -0.28 -1.13
N PRO A 322 6.27 -1.47 -0.60
CA PRO A 322 6.12 -2.74 -1.32
C PRO A 322 4.68 -3.04 -1.76
N GLN A 323 3.70 -2.49 -1.03
CA GLN A 323 2.29 -2.63 -1.34
C GLN A 323 1.96 -2.07 -2.73
N ALA A 324 2.67 -1.03 -3.20
CA ALA A 324 2.45 -0.43 -4.51
C ALA A 324 2.92 -1.31 -5.69
N GLY A 325 3.55 -2.46 -5.43
CA GLY A 325 4.04 -3.38 -6.46
C GLY A 325 2.97 -3.92 -7.40
N CYS A 326 1.68 -3.87 -7.00
CA CYS A 326 0.58 -4.29 -7.87
C CYS A 326 0.31 -3.33 -9.04
N LEU A 327 0.84 -2.10 -9.01
CA LEU A 327 0.52 -1.05 -9.98
C LEU A 327 1.51 -1.00 -11.17
N VAL A 328 2.53 -1.86 -11.14
CA VAL A 328 3.67 -1.80 -12.07
C VAL A 328 3.39 -2.58 -13.34
N ASP A 329 2.50 -3.58 -13.29
CA ASP A 329 2.20 -4.36 -14.48
C ASP A 329 1.32 -3.61 -15.49
N GLU A 330 1.48 -4.00 -16.76
CA GLU A 330 0.65 -3.48 -17.82
C GLU A 330 -0.67 -4.27 -17.87
N PRO A 331 -1.82 -3.57 -17.97
CA PRO A 331 -3.11 -4.21 -17.91
C PRO A 331 -3.34 -5.07 -19.14
N LYS A 332 -3.56 -6.37 -18.95
CA LYS A 332 -3.73 -7.33 -20.06
C LYS A 332 -4.99 -7.11 -20.91
N GLN A 333 -6.00 -6.43 -20.35
CA GLN A 333 -7.30 -6.20 -20.98
C GLN A 333 -7.47 -4.78 -21.57
N THR A 334 -6.36 -4.11 -21.92
CA THR A 334 -6.44 -2.76 -22.51
C THR A 334 -7.25 -2.80 -23.81
N GLY A 335 -8.20 -1.86 -23.97
CA GLY A 335 -9.02 -1.73 -25.18
C GLY A 335 -10.38 -2.44 -25.16
N ARG A 336 -10.72 -3.21 -24.13
CA ARG A 336 -12.04 -3.86 -23.99
C ARG A 336 -13.19 -2.86 -23.86
N TYR A 337 -12.98 -1.80 -23.09
CA TYR A 337 -13.96 -0.74 -22.86
C TYR A 337 -13.55 0.50 -23.62
N LYS A 338 -14.35 0.91 -24.61
CA LYS A 338 -14.11 2.13 -25.39
C LYS A 338 -14.75 3.32 -24.67
N TYR A 339 -13.91 4.25 -24.23
CA TYR A 339 -14.38 5.50 -23.65
C TYR A 339 -15.01 6.41 -24.72
N PRO A 340 -16.01 7.25 -24.37
CA PRO A 340 -16.58 8.20 -25.31
C PRO A 340 -15.54 9.22 -25.79
N ASP A 341 -15.50 9.45 -27.11
CA ASP A 341 -14.61 10.44 -27.75
C ASP A 341 -15.10 11.89 -27.53
N LYS A 342 -16.39 12.06 -27.19
CA LYS A 342 -17.03 13.35 -26.90
C LYS A 342 -16.85 13.74 -25.43
N LEU A 343 -16.80 15.05 -25.16
CA LEU A 343 -16.76 15.54 -23.78
C LEU A 343 -18.08 15.26 -23.05
N PRO A 344 -18.07 15.08 -21.71
CA PRO A 344 -19.28 14.75 -20.96
C PRO A 344 -20.45 15.71 -21.20
N GLY A 345 -20.21 17.02 -21.28
CA GLY A 345 -21.24 18.04 -21.51
C GLY A 345 -21.77 18.10 -22.95
N GLN A 346 -21.10 17.45 -23.91
CA GLN A 346 -21.63 17.25 -25.27
C GLN A 346 -22.55 16.03 -25.36
N ILE A 347 -22.42 15.09 -24.41
CA ILE A 347 -23.25 13.90 -24.30
C ILE A 347 -24.46 14.19 -23.40
N TYR A 348 -24.24 14.98 -22.34
CA TYR A 348 -25.20 15.27 -21.29
C TYR A 348 -25.35 16.78 -21.10
N ASP A 349 -26.46 17.34 -21.57
CA ASP A 349 -26.76 18.76 -21.43
C ASP A 349 -27.01 19.19 -19.97
N ALA A 350 -27.15 20.50 -19.75
CA ALA A 350 -27.32 21.07 -18.41
C ALA A 350 -28.60 20.56 -17.71
N ASP A 351 -29.68 20.35 -18.46
CA ASP A 351 -30.94 19.81 -17.92
C ASP A 351 -30.77 18.36 -17.47
N THR A 352 -30.07 17.54 -18.24
CA THR A 352 -29.74 16.15 -17.88
C THR A 352 -28.86 16.11 -16.62
N GLN A 353 -27.87 16.99 -16.53
CA GLN A 353 -27.03 17.12 -15.32
C GLN A 353 -27.86 17.54 -14.09
N CYS A 354 -28.79 18.49 -14.25
CA CYS A 354 -29.73 18.88 -13.19
C CYS A 354 -30.66 17.74 -12.78
N LYS A 355 -31.19 17.00 -13.75
CA LYS A 355 -32.03 15.82 -13.54
C LYS A 355 -31.33 14.77 -12.66
N TRP A 356 -30.03 14.56 -12.86
CA TRP A 356 -29.29 13.57 -12.07
C TRP A 356 -28.93 14.04 -10.67
N GLN A 357 -28.67 15.33 -10.48
CA GLN A 357 -28.33 15.89 -9.17
C GLN A 357 -29.56 16.11 -8.26
N PHE A 358 -30.68 16.55 -8.83
CA PHE A 358 -31.86 16.99 -8.09
C PHE A 358 -33.15 16.24 -8.47
N GLY A 359 -33.07 15.21 -9.33
CA GLY A 359 -34.19 14.35 -9.69
C GLY A 359 -34.95 14.75 -10.96
N ALA A 360 -35.85 13.89 -11.43
CA ALA A 360 -36.45 13.90 -12.78
C ALA A 360 -37.11 15.22 -13.24
N LYS A 361 -37.57 16.07 -12.31
CA LYS A 361 -38.25 17.35 -12.61
C LYS A 361 -37.31 18.56 -12.57
N ALA A 362 -36.03 18.36 -12.26
CA ALA A 362 -35.06 19.45 -12.18
C ALA A 362 -34.55 19.85 -13.56
N LYS A 363 -34.40 21.16 -13.76
CA LYS A 363 -33.88 21.76 -15.00
C LYS A 363 -32.93 22.92 -14.67
N LEU A 364 -32.19 23.38 -15.67
CA LEU A 364 -31.26 24.50 -15.54
C LEU A 364 -31.98 25.77 -15.09
N CYS A 365 -31.49 26.39 -14.03
CA CYS A 365 -32.02 27.66 -13.52
C CYS A 365 -31.76 28.79 -14.51
N SER A 366 -32.82 29.44 -14.99
CA SER A 366 -32.76 30.51 -16.00
C SER A 366 -32.82 31.93 -15.41
N LEU A 367 -32.72 32.10 -14.08
CA LEU A 367 -32.80 33.42 -13.43
C LEU A 367 -31.54 34.26 -13.75
N GLY A 368 -31.71 35.53 -14.13
CA GLY A 368 -30.65 36.43 -14.61
C GLY A 368 -29.51 36.78 -13.63
N PHE A 369 -29.54 36.27 -12.39
CA PHE A 369 -28.45 36.39 -11.40
C PHE A 369 -27.57 35.13 -11.32
N VAL A 370 -27.85 34.11 -12.14
CA VAL A 370 -27.13 32.83 -12.11
C VAL A 370 -25.71 33.02 -12.60
N LYS A 371 -24.77 32.85 -11.66
CA LYS A 371 -23.33 32.78 -11.86
C LYS A 371 -23.00 31.84 -13.02
N ASP A 372 -21.96 32.19 -13.77
CA ASP A 372 -21.31 31.38 -14.81
C ASP A 372 -21.54 29.87 -14.59
N ILE A 373 -22.37 29.26 -15.45
CA ILE A 373 -22.76 27.83 -15.40
C ILE A 373 -21.54 26.91 -15.35
N CYS A 374 -20.42 27.36 -15.92
CA CYS A 374 -19.17 26.62 -15.94
C CYS A 374 -18.50 26.60 -14.57
N LYS A 375 -18.75 27.59 -13.70
CA LYS A 375 -18.25 27.62 -12.32
C LYS A 375 -19.14 26.86 -11.35
N SER A 376 -20.46 26.92 -11.55
CA SER A 376 -21.44 26.23 -10.70
C SER A 376 -22.74 25.99 -11.46
N LEU A 377 -23.20 24.74 -11.48
CA LEU A 377 -24.49 24.36 -12.04
C LEU A 377 -25.61 24.66 -11.03
N TRP A 378 -26.55 25.52 -11.43
CA TRP A 378 -27.72 25.87 -10.64
C TRP A 378 -28.97 25.27 -11.28
N CYS A 379 -29.77 24.56 -10.50
CA CYS A 379 -30.93 23.83 -10.96
C CYS A 379 -32.18 24.28 -10.21
N HIS A 380 -33.33 24.31 -10.88
CA HIS A 380 -34.61 24.62 -10.25
C HIS A 380 -35.47 23.36 -10.13
N ARG A 381 -36.11 23.18 -8.96
CA ARG A 381 -37.25 22.26 -8.78
C ARG A 381 -38.54 23.06 -8.83
N VAL A 382 -39.65 22.45 -9.27
CA VAL A 382 -40.99 23.06 -9.38
C VAL A 382 -41.29 23.88 -8.11
N GLY A 383 -41.43 25.22 -8.22
CA GLY A 383 -41.63 26.13 -7.08
C GLY A 383 -40.57 27.23 -6.85
N HIS A 384 -40.00 27.82 -7.91
CA HIS A 384 -39.16 29.05 -7.93
C HIS A 384 -37.83 29.07 -7.17
N ARG A 385 -37.37 27.99 -6.52
CA ARG A 385 -36.08 27.99 -5.80
C ARG A 385 -35.00 27.29 -6.62
N CYS A 386 -33.94 28.04 -6.96
CA CYS A 386 -32.73 27.48 -7.55
C CYS A 386 -31.76 27.00 -6.47
N GLU A 387 -31.25 25.79 -6.66
CA GLU A 387 -30.36 25.06 -5.75
C GLU A 387 -29.11 24.64 -6.51
N THR A 388 -27.99 24.49 -5.80
CA THR A 388 -26.72 24.02 -6.37
C THR A 388 -26.00 23.13 -5.37
N LYS A 389 -25.24 22.14 -5.88
CA LYS A 389 -24.27 21.36 -5.10
C LYS A 389 -22.85 21.91 -5.22
N PHE A 390 -22.68 23.15 -5.70
CA PHE A 390 -21.37 23.81 -5.93
C PHE A 390 -20.44 23.04 -6.88
N MET A 391 -21.01 22.18 -7.73
CA MET A 391 -20.31 21.49 -8.80
C MET A 391 -20.42 22.27 -10.10
N PRO A 392 -19.34 22.41 -10.89
CA PRO A 392 -19.40 23.04 -12.21
C PRO A 392 -20.26 22.21 -13.17
N ALA A 393 -20.80 22.84 -14.20
CA ALA A 393 -21.29 22.10 -15.35
C ALA A 393 -20.13 21.35 -16.02
N ALA A 394 -20.43 20.17 -16.55
CA ALA A 394 -19.40 19.31 -17.11
C ALA A 394 -18.70 19.94 -18.33
N GLU A 395 -17.44 19.55 -18.55
CA GLU A 395 -16.66 19.99 -19.71
C GLU A 395 -17.45 19.76 -21.01
N GLY A 396 -17.57 20.80 -21.82
CA GLY A 396 -18.29 20.81 -23.09
C GLY A 396 -19.78 21.14 -23.01
N THR A 397 -20.33 21.45 -21.83
CA THR A 397 -21.73 21.88 -21.67
C THR A 397 -21.95 23.22 -22.34
N VAL A 398 -23.03 23.38 -23.11
CA VAL A 398 -23.38 24.66 -23.75
C VAL A 398 -23.66 25.71 -22.68
N CYS A 399 -22.98 26.85 -22.76
CA CYS A 399 -23.10 27.96 -21.81
C CYS A 399 -23.53 29.28 -22.47
N GLY A 400 -23.62 29.31 -23.79
CA GLY A 400 -24.05 30.48 -24.57
C GLY A 400 -24.16 30.15 -26.06
N LEU A 401 -24.55 31.14 -26.87
CA LEU A 401 -24.63 31.01 -28.33
C LEU A 401 -23.24 30.68 -28.90
N SER A 402 -23.07 29.46 -29.43
CA SER A 402 -21.78 28.95 -29.90
C SER A 402 -20.68 29.00 -28.83
N MET A 403 -21.05 28.77 -27.57
CA MET A 403 -20.12 28.72 -26.43
C MET A 403 -20.35 27.49 -25.56
N TRP A 404 -19.27 26.98 -24.95
CA TRP A 404 -19.27 25.79 -24.11
C TRP A 404 -18.33 25.91 -22.91
N CYS A 405 -18.58 25.14 -21.85
CA CYS A 405 -17.81 25.16 -20.61
C CYS A 405 -16.49 24.42 -20.72
N ARG A 406 -15.38 25.09 -20.37
CA ARG A 406 -14.04 24.52 -20.28
C ARG A 406 -13.30 25.08 -19.07
N GLN A 407 -12.79 24.21 -18.21
CA GLN A 407 -12.04 24.55 -16.99
C GLN A 407 -12.69 25.63 -16.13
N GLY A 408 -14.00 25.56 -15.94
CA GLY A 408 -14.72 26.56 -15.16
C GLY A 408 -15.09 27.84 -15.91
N GLN A 409 -14.81 27.95 -17.21
CA GLN A 409 -15.07 29.15 -18.02
C GLN A 409 -15.94 28.86 -19.24
N CYS A 410 -16.77 29.82 -19.63
CA CYS A 410 -17.56 29.76 -20.86
C CYS A 410 -16.74 30.31 -22.06
N VAL A 411 -16.35 29.43 -23.00
CA VAL A 411 -15.47 29.77 -24.14
C VAL A 411 -16.16 29.49 -25.48
N LYS A 412 -15.67 30.06 -26.60
CA LYS A 412 -16.27 29.86 -27.94
C LYS A 412 -16.07 28.42 -28.47
N LEU A 413 -17.06 27.92 -29.20
CA LEU A 413 -17.01 26.63 -29.89
C LEU A 413 -15.99 26.70 -31.04
N GLY A 414 -15.02 25.79 -31.09
CA GLY A 414 -14.02 25.74 -32.16
C GLY A 414 -12.63 26.29 -31.81
N GLU A 415 -12.49 27.02 -30.69
CA GLU A 415 -11.23 26.92 -29.96
C GLU A 415 -11.15 25.46 -29.52
N HIS A 416 -10.23 24.72 -30.14
CA HIS A 416 -9.92 23.37 -29.70
C HIS A 416 -9.86 23.47 -28.19
N GLY A 417 -10.66 22.65 -27.50
CA GLY A 417 -10.32 22.31 -26.13
C GLY A 417 -8.81 22.20 -26.06
N PRO A 418 -8.14 23.05 -25.27
CA PRO A 418 -6.75 23.40 -25.53
C PRO A 418 -5.93 22.14 -25.79
N ARG A 419 -5.13 22.16 -26.88
CA ARG A 419 -4.44 20.95 -27.37
C ARG A 419 -3.69 20.29 -26.21
N PRO A 420 -3.63 18.94 -26.14
CA PRO A 420 -2.86 18.24 -25.11
C PRO A 420 -1.48 18.88 -24.96
N VAL A 421 -1.26 19.56 -23.83
CA VAL A 421 0.05 20.14 -23.51
C VAL A 421 0.81 19.04 -22.83
N HIS A 422 1.74 18.43 -23.54
CA HIS A 422 2.65 17.45 -22.96
C HIS A 422 3.51 18.13 -21.91
N GLY A 423 3.69 17.44 -20.78
CA GLY A 423 4.57 17.94 -19.75
C GLY A 423 6.01 18.00 -20.24
N GLN A 424 6.72 19.06 -19.85
CA GLN A 424 8.17 19.12 -20.00
C GLN A 424 8.83 19.34 -18.64
N TRP A 425 10.04 18.79 -18.54
CA TRP A 425 10.84 18.86 -17.34
C TRP A 425 11.29 20.30 -17.05
N SER A 426 11.25 20.68 -15.79
CA SER A 426 12.01 21.83 -15.29
C SER A 426 13.51 21.60 -15.44
N THR A 427 14.28 22.67 -15.25
CA THR A 427 15.70 22.55 -14.95
C THR A 427 15.91 21.69 -13.70
N TRP A 428 17.03 20.98 -13.65
CA TRP A 428 17.45 20.27 -12.45
C TRP A 428 17.66 21.24 -11.28
N SER A 429 17.26 20.81 -10.09
CA SER A 429 17.60 21.50 -8.84
C SER A 429 19.12 21.52 -8.62
N LYS A 430 19.57 22.31 -7.66
CA LYS A 430 20.91 22.10 -7.07
C LYS A 430 20.96 20.71 -6.42
N TRP A 431 22.18 20.17 -6.28
CA TRP A 431 22.38 18.92 -5.54
C TRP A 431 21.88 19.10 -4.10
N SER A 432 21.20 18.08 -3.58
CA SER A 432 20.87 17.99 -2.16
C SER A 432 22.15 17.89 -1.34
N GLU A 433 22.01 18.15 -0.04
CA GLU A 433 23.00 17.71 0.94
C GLU A 433 23.22 16.19 0.84
N CYS A 434 24.44 15.77 1.15
CA CYS A 434 24.78 14.35 1.17
C CYS A 434 24.06 13.67 2.35
N SER A 435 23.50 12.48 2.12
CA SER A 435 22.80 11.75 3.18
C SER A 435 23.70 11.33 4.36
N ARG A 436 25.03 11.31 4.14
CA ARG A 436 26.04 10.93 5.14
C ARG A 436 27.24 11.86 5.04
N THR A 437 27.95 12.04 6.14
CA THR A 437 29.21 12.81 6.19
C THR A 437 30.45 11.97 5.93
N CYS A 438 30.34 10.64 6.05
CA CYS A 438 31.40 9.66 5.81
C CYS A 438 30.82 8.30 5.40
N GLY A 439 31.68 7.41 4.91
CA GLY A 439 31.40 6.00 4.61
C GLY A 439 30.50 5.79 3.40
N GLY A 440 30.43 6.78 2.50
CA GLY A 440 29.62 6.75 1.29
C GLY A 440 28.15 7.06 1.55
N GLY A 441 27.74 8.30 1.27
CA GLY A 441 26.35 8.75 1.22
C GLY A 441 25.86 8.98 -0.20
N VAL A 442 24.61 9.41 -0.34
CA VAL A 442 23.98 9.73 -1.62
C VAL A 442 23.42 11.15 -1.55
N LYS A 443 23.66 11.91 -2.62
CA LYS A 443 23.01 13.19 -2.89
C LYS A 443 22.17 13.05 -4.17
N TYR A 444 21.15 13.87 -4.32
CA TYR A 444 20.28 13.84 -5.49
C TYR A 444 20.02 15.23 -6.05
N GLN A 445 19.70 15.28 -7.34
CA GLN A 445 19.02 16.41 -7.97
C GLN A 445 17.64 15.97 -8.40
N GLU A 446 16.69 16.88 -8.35
CA GLU A 446 15.33 16.62 -8.81
C GLU A 446 14.86 17.67 -9.80
N ARG A 447 13.91 17.26 -10.63
CA ARG A 447 13.21 18.10 -11.59
C ARG A 447 11.73 17.75 -11.55
N HIS A 448 10.90 18.72 -11.91
CA HIS A 448 9.46 18.55 -11.90
C HIS A 448 8.91 18.63 -13.31
N CYS A 449 7.85 17.88 -13.57
CA CYS A 449 7.15 17.93 -14.86
C CYS A 449 6.18 19.12 -14.87
N ASN A 450 6.72 20.33 -14.91
CA ASN A 450 5.95 21.55 -14.72
C ASN A 450 6.35 22.72 -15.66
N ASN A 451 7.22 22.50 -16.65
CA ASN A 451 7.71 23.56 -17.53
C ASN A 451 7.53 23.28 -19.04
N PRO A 452 6.29 23.11 -19.56
CA PRO A 452 5.01 23.29 -18.87
C PRO A 452 4.51 22.01 -18.18
N LYS A 453 3.54 22.16 -17.27
CA LYS A 453 2.83 21.01 -16.67
C LYS A 453 1.95 20.32 -17.71
N PRO A 454 1.77 18.98 -17.64
CA PRO A 454 0.80 18.27 -18.47
C PRO A 454 -0.60 18.86 -18.31
N GLN A 455 -1.27 19.17 -19.42
CA GLN A 455 -2.64 19.67 -19.42
C GLN A 455 -3.42 19.04 -20.58
N TYR A 456 -4.74 18.99 -20.43
CA TYR A 456 -5.66 18.63 -21.52
C TYR A 456 -5.42 17.23 -22.10
N GLY A 457 -5.14 16.24 -21.24
CA GLY A 457 -4.79 14.89 -21.65
C GLY A 457 -3.36 14.75 -22.20
N GLY A 458 -2.53 15.78 -22.03
CA GLY A 458 -1.11 15.72 -22.32
C GLY A 458 -0.39 14.66 -21.49
N LYS A 459 0.48 13.89 -22.15
CA LYS A 459 1.40 12.93 -21.52
C LYS A 459 2.29 13.57 -20.44
N PHE A 460 2.56 12.81 -19.38
CA PHE A 460 3.57 13.15 -18.37
C PHE A 460 4.98 13.10 -18.97
N CYS A 461 5.93 13.73 -18.30
CA CYS A 461 7.31 13.85 -18.79
C CYS A 461 8.00 12.48 -18.79
N PRO A 462 8.63 12.05 -19.90
CA PRO A 462 9.35 10.78 -19.95
C PRO A 462 10.68 10.86 -19.19
N GLY A 463 11.01 9.80 -18.45
CA GLY A 463 12.29 9.65 -17.73
C GLY A 463 12.21 9.96 -16.23
N SER A 464 13.35 9.90 -15.54
CA SER A 464 13.39 10.05 -14.08
C SER A 464 13.23 11.51 -13.65
N SER A 465 12.46 11.71 -12.58
CA SER A 465 12.33 13.00 -11.89
C SER A 465 13.49 13.28 -10.92
N ARG A 466 14.29 12.25 -10.61
CA ARG A 466 15.46 12.32 -9.72
C ARG A 466 16.66 11.61 -10.33
N VAL A 467 17.84 12.16 -10.09
CA VAL A 467 19.15 11.54 -10.38
C VAL A 467 19.97 11.57 -9.11
N TYR A 468 20.72 10.50 -8.88
CA TYR A 468 21.47 10.26 -7.65
C TYR A 468 22.96 10.19 -7.95
N GLN A 469 23.79 10.60 -6.99
CA GLN A 469 25.24 10.50 -7.05
C GLN A 469 25.78 10.17 -5.66
N LEU A 470 26.82 9.35 -5.61
CA LEU A 470 27.56 9.08 -4.37
C LEU A 470 28.34 10.32 -3.91
N CYS A 471 28.50 10.47 -2.60
CA CYS A 471 29.22 11.56 -1.96
C CYS A 471 29.86 11.08 -0.65
N ASN A 472 30.88 11.79 -0.17
CA ASN A 472 31.55 11.51 1.11
C ASN A 472 32.00 10.05 1.27
N ILE A 473 32.72 9.54 0.26
CA ILE A 473 33.18 8.14 0.16
C ILE A 473 34.26 7.76 1.17
N ASN A 474 34.90 8.73 1.81
CA ASN A 474 35.95 8.47 2.80
C ASN A 474 35.40 7.64 3.95
N PRO A 475 36.12 6.60 4.43
CA PRO A 475 35.64 5.73 5.50
C PRO A 475 35.33 6.52 6.77
N CYS A 476 34.32 6.07 7.51
CA CYS A 476 34.03 6.62 8.83
C CYS A 476 35.09 6.17 9.85
N HIS A 477 35.19 6.89 10.97
CA HIS A 477 36.08 6.54 12.08
C HIS A 477 35.78 5.12 12.63
N GLU A 478 36.79 4.38 13.10
CA GLU A 478 36.64 2.96 13.51
C GLU A 478 35.57 2.74 14.59
N ASN A 479 35.37 3.71 15.48
CA ASN A 479 34.33 3.67 16.53
C ASN A 479 32.94 4.16 16.08
N SER A 480 32.74 4.45 14.79
CA SER A 480 31.44 4.91 14.30
C SER A 480 30.44 3.77 14.23
N LEU A 481 29.21 4.02 14.71
CA LEU A 481 28.12 3.05 14.58
C LEU A 481 27.75 2.87 13.11
N ASP A 482 27.48 1.63 12.70
CA ASP A 482 26.95 1.32 11.38
C ASP A 482 25.69 2.16 11.06
N PHE A 483 25.59 2.64 9.83
CA PHE A 483 24.54 3.59 9.45
C PHE A 483 23.14 2.97 9.51
N ARG A 484 23.00 1.66 9.28
CA ARG A 484 21.73 0.94 9.46
C ARG A 484 21.44 0.75 10.96
N ALA A 485 22.46 0.47 11.77
CA ALA A 485 22.32 0.40 13.23
C ALA A 485 21.86 1.72 13.85
N GLN A 486 22.39 2.85 13.40
CA GLN A 486 21.96 4.19 13.83
C GLN A 486 20.45 4.39 13.59
N GLN A 487 19.94 3.98 12.43
CA GLN A 487 18.52 4.08 12.08
C GLN A 487 17.63 3.22 12.99
N CYS A 488 18.06 2.02 13.37
CA CYS A 488 17.33 1.22 14.37
C CYS A 488 17.37 1.88 15.75
N ALA A 489 18.51 2.46 16.15
CA ALA A 489 18.66 3.12 17.44
C ALA A 489 17.74 4.35 17.61
N GLU A 490 17.31 5.00 16.53
CA GLU A 490 16.29 6.07 16.56
C GLU A 490 14.93 5.60 17.14
N TYR A 491 14.70 4.28 17.22
CA TYR A 491 13.50 3.69 17.81
C TYR A 491 13.68 3.28 19.28
N ASN A 492 14.91 3.34 19.84
CA ASN A 492 15.16 2.96 21.24
C ASN A 492 14.41 3.86 22.21
N GLY A 493 14.25 5.15 21.87
CA GLY A 493 13.50 6.12 22.66
C GLY A 493 11.98 6.12 22.41
N LYS A 494 11.46 5.20 21.59
CA LYS A 494 10.04 5.14 21.23
C LYS A 494 9.41 3.86 21.82
N PRO A 495 8.28 3.95 22.55
CA PRO A 495 7.63 2.76 23.08
C PRO A 495 7.03 1.93 21.95
N PHE A 496 7.39 0.65 21.89
CA PHE A 496 6.82 -0.35 20.99
C PHE A 496 5.91 -1.27 21.81
N ARG A 497 4.60 -1.22 21.55
CA ARG A 497 3.58 -1.96 22.31
C ARG A 497 3.66 -1.74 23.83
N GLY A 498 3.99 -0.51 24.24
CA GLY A 498 4.08 -0.12 25.65
C GLY A 498 5.44 -0.36 26.31
N TRP A 499 6.41 -0.94 25.59
CA TRP A 499 7.74 -1.27 26.12
C TRP A 499 8.85 -0.60 25.31
N PHE A 500 10.00 -0.37 25.95
CA PHE A 500 11.20 0.13 25.28
C PHE A 500 12.16 -1.04 25.03
N TYR A 501 12.79 -1.02 23.87
CA TYR A 501 13.74 -2.05 23.46
C TYR A 501 15.00 -1.38 22.92
N GLN A 502 16.13 -2.06 23.06
CA GLN A 502 17.33 -1.74 22.31
C GLN A 502 17.26 -2.45 20.96
N TRP A 503 17.16 -1.69 19.88
CA TRP A 503 16.98 -2.20 18.53
C TRP A 503 18.31 -2.33 17.81
N LYS A 504 18.58 -3.50 17.24
CA LYS A 504 19.73 -3.79 16.38
C LYS A 504 19.28 -4.12 14.97
N PRO A 505 20.09 -3.82 13.93
CA PRO A 505 19.72 -4.10 12.56
C PRO A 505 19.62 -5.61 12.32
N TYR A 506 18.61 -6.02 11.56
CA TYR A 506 18.42 -7.41 11.13
C TYR A 506 18.57 -7.48 9.61
N THR A 507 19.63 -8.13 9.13
CA THR A 507 20.03 -8.15 7.71
C THR A 507 19.83 -9.51 7.04
N LYS A 508 19.41 -10.55 7.79
CA LYS A 508 19.11 -11.89 7.27
C LYS A 508 17.72 -11.94 6.62
N VAL A 509 17.56 -11.17 5.54
CA VAL A 509 16.31 -11.04 4.78
C VAL A 509 16.56 -11.32 3.30
N GLU A 510 15.50 -11.64 2.57
CA GLU A 510 15.54 -11.82 1.11
C GLU A 510 16.12 -10.58 0.39
N GLU A 511 16.64 -10.77 -0.83
CA GLU A 511 17.34 -9.72 -1.57
C GLU A 511 16.51 -8.47 -1.82
N GLU A 512 15.21 -8.65 -2.10
CA GLU A 512 14.24 -7.59 -2.34
C GLU A 512 13.92 -6.77 -1.08
N ASP A 513 14.20 -7.32 0.10
CA ASP A 513 13.85 -6.76 1.39
C ASP A 513 15.04 -6.10 2.11
N ARG A 514 16.26 -6.21 1.58
CA ARG A 514 17.50 -5.68 2.20
C ARG A 514 17.48 -4.17 2.41
N CYS A 515 16.74 -3.43 1.58
CA CYS A 515 16.64 -1.98 1.68
C CYS A 515 15.44 -1.49 2.51
N LYS A 516 14.76 -2.40 3.21
CA LYS A 516 13.83 -2.08 4.31
C LYS A 516 14.58 -2.02 5.63
N LEU A 517 14.04 -1.26 6.60
CA LEU A 517 14.66 -1.17 7.92
C LEU A 517 14.07 -2.24 8.84
N TYR A 518 14.66 -3.43 8.86
CA TYR A 518 14.35 -4.45 9.84
C TYR A 518 15.21 -4.28 11.09
N CYS A 519 14.55 -4.27 12.25
CA CYS A 519 15.22 -4.18 13.54
C CYS A 519 14.79 -5.34 14.45
N LYS A 520 15.77 -6.02 15.04
CA LYS A 520 15.62 -7.07 16.06
C LYS A 520 15.80 -6.43 17.44
N ALA A 521 14.95 -6.80 18.40
CA ALA A 521 15.12 -6.35 19.78
C ALA A 521 16.28 -7.14 20.43
N GLU A 522 17.19 -6.43 21.07
CA GLU A 522 18.34 -7.00 21.77
C GLU A 522 17.85 -7.92 22.90
N ASN A 523 18.40 -9.14 22.95
CA ASN A 523 18.00 -10.23 23.85
C ASN A 523 16.64 -10.88 23.55
N PHE A 524 15.98 -10.56 22.43
CA PHE A 524 14.75 -11.22 21.99
C PHE A 524 14.89 -11.78 20.58
N GLU A 525 14.14 -12.82 20.24
CA GLU A 525 14.21 -13.47 18.93
C GLU A 525 13.31 -12.84 17.86
N PHE A 526 12.46 -11.88 18.21
CA PHE A 526 11.59 -11.22 17.23
C PHE A 526 12.25 -10.02 16.55
N PHE A 527 11.86 -9.78 15.31
CA PHE A 527 12.27 -8.62 14.51
C PHE A 527 11.06 -8.04 13.78
N PHE A 528 11.10 -6.73 13.49
CA PHE A 528 10.03 -6.03 12.79
C PHE A 528 10.60 -5.03 11.78
N ALA A 529 9.85 -4.81 10.69
CA ALA A 529 10.13 -3.72 9.76
C ALA A 529 9.69 -2.39 10.39
N MET A 530 10.65 -1.59 10.84
CA MET A 530 10.43 -0.28 11.45
C MET A 530 10.15 0.82 10.43
N SER A 531 10.65 0.64 9.20
CA SER A 531 10.39 1.51 8.05
C SER A 531 10.39 0.69 6.76
N GLY A 532 9.54 1.11 5.81
CA GLY A 532 9.47 0.51 4.47
C GLY A 532 10.70 0.77 3.60
N LYS A 533 11.58 1.69 4.02
CA LYS A 533 12.91 1.89 3.42
C LYS A 533 13.92 2.40 4.44
N VAL A 534 15.18 2.03 4.26
CA VAL A 534 16.33 2.66 4.93
C VAL A 534 16.64 4.02 4.28
N LYS A 535 17.40 4.87 4.97
CA LYS A 535 17.88 6.15 4.43
C LYS A 535 18.78 5.91 3.20
N ASP A 536 18.64 6.74 2.17
CA ASP A 536 19.41 6.60 0.93
C ASP A 536 20.93 6.66 1.22
N GLY A 537 21.71 5.76 0.61
CA GLY A 537 23.14 5.58 0.89
C GLY A 537 23.46 4.61 2.02
N THR A 538 22.46 3.94 2.60
CA THR A 538 22.71 2.80 3.51
C THR A 538 23.25 1.61 2.72
N PRO A 539 24.37 0.98 3.12
CA PRO A 539 24.88 -0.21 2.43
C PRO A 539 23.86 -1.35 2.43
N CYS A 540 23.64 -1.98 1.28
CA CYS A 540 22.69 -3.08 1.18
C CYS A 540 23.13 -4.28 2.02
N SER A 541 24.41 -4.65 1.89
CA SER A 541 25.07 -5.75 2.58
C SER A 541 26.37 -5.24 3.20
N PRO A 542 26.85 -5.82 4.32
CA PRO A 542 28.08 -5.37 4.97
C PRO A 542 29.33 -5.44 4.09
N ASN A 543 29.33 -6.35 3.10
CA ASN A 543 30.50 -6.75 2.33
C ASN A 543 30.47 -6.30 0.86
N LYS A 544 29.43 -5.57 0.45
CA LYS A 544 29.29 -5.08 -0.93
C LYS A 544 29.20 -3.56 -0.92
N ASN A 545 29.68 -2.93 -1.98
CA ASN A 545 29.61 -1.47 -2.15
C ASN A 545 28.20 -0.98 -2.50
N ASP A 546 27.28 -1.89 -2.79
CA ASP A 546 25.91 -1.59 -3.18
C ASP A 546 25.18 -0.79 -2.10
N VAL A 547 24.40 0.21 -2.52
CA VAL A 547 23.71 1.13 -1.61
C VAL A 547 22.22 1.14 -1.87
N CYS A 548 21.44 1.30 -0.81
CA CYS A 548 20.01 1.47 -0.90
C CYS A 548 19.66 2.89 -1.36
N ILE A 549 18.87 3.00 -2.43
CA ILE A 549 18.33 4.25 -2.96
C ILE A 549 16.85 4.05 -3.24
N ASP A 550 16.01 4.87 -2.61
CA ASP A 550 14.55 4.81 -2.70
C ASP A 550 13.96 3.41 -2.42
N GLY A 551 14.58 2.67 -1.50
CA GLY A 551 14.17 1.32 -1.12
C GLY A 551 14.66 0.20 -2.04
N ILE A 552 15.46 0.51 -3.07
CA ILE A 552 16.05 -0.44 -4.00
C ILE A 552 17.55 -0.54 -3.75
N CYS A 553 18.11 -1.76 -3.80
CA CYS A 553 19.55 -1.94 -3.73
C CYS A 553 20.18 -1.65 -5.09
N GLU A 554 20.91 -0.54 -5.18
CA GLU A 554 21.57 -0.10 -6.41
C GLU A 554 23.04 -0.52 -6.42
N PRO A 555 23.53 -1.12 -7.52
CA PRO A 555 24.89 -1.61 -7.61
C PRO A 555 25.89 -0.45 -7.69
N VAL A 556 27.03 -0.61 -7.03
CA VAL A 556 28.13 0.37 -7.05
C VAL A 556 29.41 -0.32 -7.52
N GLY A 557 30.02 0.22 -8.57
CA GLY A 557 31.28 -0.30 -9.10
C GLY A 557 32.44 -0.15 -8.11
N CYS A 558 33.55 -0.85 -8.38
CA CYS A 558 34.78 -0.68 -7.60
C CYS A 558 35.37 0.76 -7.67
N ASP A 559 34.92 1.56 -8.64
CA ASP A 559 35.28 2.96 -8.84
C ASP A 559 34.41 3.92 -8.00
N HIS A 560 33.55 3.38 -7.14
CA HIS A 560 32.61 4.13 -6.30
C HIS A 560 31.64 4.99 -7.12
N GLU A 561 31.29 4.54 -8.33
CA GLU A 561 30.29 5.15 -9.17
C GLU A 561 28.99 4.33 -9.17
N LEU A 562 27.86 5.02 -8.99
CA LEU A 562 26.53 4.41 -8.95
C LEU A 562 26.15 3.85 -10.32
N GLY A 563 25.80 2.56 -10.39
CA GLY A 563 25.46 1.88 -11.64
C GLY A 563 26.66 1.57 -12.54
N SER A 564 27.89 1.80 -12.08
CA SER A 564 29.10 1.39 -12.80
C SER A 564 29.26 -0.13 -12.79
N LYS A 565 29.73 -0.67 -13.92
CA LYS A 565 30.05 -2.10 -14.06
C LYS A 565 31.53 -2.40 -13.78
N ALA A 566 32.25 -1.45 -13.20
CA ALA A 566 33.64 -1.63 -12.84
C ALA A 566 33.79 -2.70 -11.76
N VAL A 567 34.65 -3.69 -12.01
CA VAL A 567 34.96 -4.76 -11.07
C VAL A 567 36.45 -4.70 -10.76
N SER A 568 36.82 -5.05 -9.52
CA SER A 568 38.22 -5.24 -9.16
C SER A 568 38.80 -6.45 -9.86
N ASP A 569 40.07 -6.36 -10.24
CA ASP A 569 40.84 -7.52 -10.71
C ASP A 569 41.11 -8.48 -9.54
N ALA A 570 41.74 -9.63 -9.80
CA ALA A 570 42.02 -10.63 -8.77
C ALA A 570 43.07 -10.15 -7.74
N CYS A 571 43.79 -9.08 -8.06
CA CYS A 571 44.72 -8.41 -7.15
C CYS A 571 44.04 -7.35 -6.28
N GLY A 572 42.75 -7.08 -6.50
CA GLY A 572 41.96 -6.09 -5.77
C GLY A 572 42.06 -4.67 -6.33
N VAL A 573 42.66 -4.47 -7.50
CA VAL A 573 42.77 -3.17 -8.18
C VAL A 573 41.54 -2.94 -9.04
N CYS A 574 40.84 -1.83 -8.83
CA CYS A 574 39.67 -1.49 -9.63
C CYS A 574 40.04 -1.25 -11.09
N LYS A 575 39.35 -1.94 -12.03
CA LYS A 575 39.70 -1.92 -13.47
C LYS A 575 41.16 -2.32 -13.73
N GLY A 576 41.75 -3.14 -12.85
CA GLY A 576 43.09 -3.66 -13.00
C GLY A 576 43.19 -4.77 -14.05
N ASP A 577 44.43 -5.13 -14.39
CA ASP A 577 44.80 -6.09 -15.42
C ASP A 577 45.46 -7.37 -14.85
N ASN A 578 45.36 -7.59 -13.54
CA ASN A 578 45.99 -8.70 -12.80
C ASN A 578 47.54 -8.65 -12.72
N SER A 579 48.19 -7.54 -13.05
CA SER A 579 49.66 -7.43 -13.05
C SER A 579 50.27 -7.14 -11.67
N THR A 580 49.47 -6.65 -10.71
CA THR A 580 49.97 -6.13 -9.42
C THR A 580 50.17 -7.21 -8.34
N CYS A 581 49.79 -8.46 -8.62
CA CYS A 581 49.94 -9.58 -7.70
C CYS A 581 50.40 -10.85 -8.41
N LYS A 582 50.80 -11.87 -7.63
CA LYS A 582 51.22 -13.18 -8.15
C LYS A 582 50.15 -14.22 -7.87
N PHE A 583 49.86 -15.05 -8.87
CA PHE A 583 48.90 -16.15 -8.76
C PHE A 583 49.58 -17.43 -8.31
N TYR A 584 49.03 -18.06 -7.28
CA TYR A 584 49.45 -19.37 -6.80
C TYR A 584 48.32 -20.37 -7.03
N LYS A 585 48.66 -21.56 -7.53
CA LYS A 585 47.73 -22.67 -7.74
C LYS A 585 48.38 -23.96 -7.24
N GLY A 586 47.59 -24.84 -6.66
CA GLY A 586 48.04 -26.12 -6.15
C GLY A 586 46.94 -27.17 -6.27
N LEU A 587 47.33 -28.43 -6.22
CA LEU A 587 46.42 -29.58 -6.25
C LEU A 587 46.75 -30.50 -5.09
N TYR A 588 45.73 -30.94 -4.36
CA TYR A 588 45.87 -31.86 -3.24
C TYR A 588 45.15 -33.17 -3.55
N LEU A 589 45.90 -34.28 -3.66
CA LEU A 589 45.38 -35.60 -4.04
C LEU A 589 45.60 -36.66 -2.95
N ASN A 590 46.19 -36.29 -1.81
CA ASN A 590 46.51 -37.24 -0.76
C ASN A 590 45.22 -37.79 -0.13
N GLN A 591 45.11 -39.12 -0.10
CA GLN A 591 44.02 -39.82 0.56
C GLN A 591 44.42 -40.18 1.99
N HIS A 592 43.59 -39.75 2.94
CA HIS A 592 43.85 -39.98 4.36
C HIS A 592 42.87 -40.98 4.94
N LYS A 593 43.40 -41.92 5.73
CA LYS A 593 42.60 -42.99 6.36
C LYS A 593 42.39 -42.79 7.87
N ALA A 594 43.22 -41.97 8.53
CA ALA A 594 43.07 -41.68 9.95
C ALA A 594 42.15 -40.46 10.17
N ASN A 595 41.40 -40.46 11.26
CA ASN A 595 40.49 -39.38 11.63
C ASN A 595 41.29 -38.24 12.27
N GLU A 596 41.85 -37.37 11.42
CA GLU A 596 42.62 -36.19 11.81
C GLU A 596 42.34 -35.04 10.82
N TYR A 597 42.74 -33.82 11.20
CA TYR A 597 42.73 -32.67 10.29
C TYR A 597 44.03 -32.62 9.50
N TYR A 598 43.94 -32.62 8.18
CA TYR A 598 45.11 -32.64 7.31
C TYR A 598 45.33 -31.29 6.64
N PRO A 599 46.47 -30.60 6.88
CA PRO A 599 46.75 -29.33 6.24
C PRO A 599 46.94 -29.50 4.72
N VAL A 600 46.25 -28.63 3.98
CA VAL A 600 46.27 -28.57 2.52
C VAL A 600 47.11 -27.40 2.05
N VAL A 601 46.83 -26.19 2.54
CA VAL A 601 47.52 -24.97 2.13
C VAL A 601 47.52 -23.94 3.25
N ILE A 602 48.62 -23.20 3.36
CA ILE A 602 48.77 -22.06 4.26
C ILE A 602 48.68 -20.79 3.40
N VAL A 603 47.72 -19.93 3.72
CA VAL A 603 47.46 -18.67 3.01
C VAL A 603 47.92 -17.50 3.90
N PRO A 604 48.92 -16.71 3.46
CA PRO A 604 49.48 -15.64 4.28
C PRO A 604 48.55 -14.43 4.39
N VAL A 605 48.89 -13.51 5.28
CA VAL A 605 48.31 -12.16 5.36
C VAL A 605 48.43 -11.45 4.01
N GLY A 606 47.40 -10.70 3.61
CA GLY A 606 47.36 -9.92 2.38
C GLY A 606 46.85 -10.70 1.16
N ALA A 607 46.56 -11.98 1.29
CA ALA A 607 46.07 -12.81 0.19
C ALA A 607 44.66 -12.41 -0.25
N ARG A 608 44.42 -12.44 -1.57
CA ARG A 608 43.17 -12.05 -2.23
C ARG A 608 42.71 -13.12 -3.20
N SER A 609 41.42 -13.07 -3.57
CA SER A 609 40.78 -14.01 -4.49
C SER A 609 41.09 -15.47 -4.15
N ILE A 610 40.91 -15.81 -2.87
CA ILE A 610 41.19 -17.14 -2.32
C ILE A 610 40.04 -18.04 -2.73
N GLU A 611 40.34 -19.11 -3.45
CA GLU A 611 39.37 -20.12 -3.87
C GLU A 611 39.92 -21.52 -3.56
N ILE A 612 39.17 -22.28 -2.78
CA ILE A 612 39.47 -23.67 -2.48
C ILE A 612 38.23 -24.47 -2.83
N GLN A 613 38.40 -25.40 -3.77
CA GLN A 613 37.32 -26.18 -4.32
C GLN A 613 37.72 -27.64 -4.38
N GLU A 614 36.80 -28.49 -3.96
CA GLU A 614 36.88 -29.92 -4.15
C GLU A 614 36.65 -30.27 -5.64
N LEU A 615 37.45 -31.18 -6.21
CA LEU A 615 37.30 -31.56 -7.63
C LEU A 615 36.19 -32.58 -7.86
N GLN A 616 35.98 -33.48 -6.90
CA GLN A 616 34.99 -34.55 -6.93
C GLN A 616 34.38 -34.71 -5.55
N VAL A 617 33.06 -34.91 -5.49
CA VAL A 617 32.33 -35.04 -4.23
C VAL A 617 32.95 -36.14 -3.36
N SER A 618 33.40 -35.77 -2.16
CA SER A 618 33.92 -36.71 -1.16
C SER A 618 33.16 -36.62 0.16
N SER A 619 33.45 -37.56 1.06
CA SER A 619 32.97 -37.53 2.44
C SER A 619 33.74 -36.56 3.33
N SER A 620 34.75 -35.88 2.80
CA SER A 620 35.60 -34.97 3.57
C SER A 620 34.99 -33.57 3.66
N TYR A 621 35.47 -32.77 4.63
CA TYR A 621 35.02 -31.40 4.86
C TYR A 621 36.21 -30.44 4.92
N LEU A 622 36.09 -29.29 4.24
CA LEU A 622 37.03 -28.18 4.34
C LEU A 622 36.94 -27.50 5.71
N ALA A 623 38.07 -27.43 6.40
CA ALA A 623 38.22 -26.72 7.66
C ALA A 623 39.20 -25.56 7.51
N VAL A 624 38.99 -24.52 8.32
CA VAL A 624 39.87 -23.34 8.35
C VAL A 624 40.22 -22.99 9.77
N ARG A 625 41.51 -22.78 10.02
CA ARG A 625 41.99 -22.29 11.31
C ARG A 625 43.10 -21.26 11.17
N SER A 626 43.34 -20.54 12.24
CA SER A 626 44.52 -19.69 12.42
C SER A 626 45.78 -20.52 12.75
N LEU A 627 46.94 -19.86 12.72
CA LEU A 627 48.18 -20.40 13.29
C LEU A 627 48.11 -20.63 14.81
N SER A 628 47.23 -19.91 15.52
CA SER A 628 46.98 -20.09 16.95
C SER A 628 46.04 -21.26 17.29
N GLN A 629 45.72 -22.11 16.31
CA GLN A 629 44.80 -23.25 16.42
C GLN A 629 43.33 -22.89 16.72
N LYS A 630 42.94 -21.62 16.60
CA LYS A 630 41.52 -21.22 16.60
C LYS A 630 40.88 -21.57 15.25
N TYR A 631 39.85 -22.42 15.27
CA TYR A 631 39.07 -22.76 14.09
C TYR A 631 38.01 -21.71 13.78
N TYR A 632 37.84 -21.42 12.50
CA TYR A 632 36.84 -20.51 11.94
C TYR A 632 35.75 -21.24 11.13
N LEU A 633 36.08 -22.42 10.59
CA LEU A 633 35.15 -23.26 9.83
C LEU A 633 35.42 -24.74 10.15
N THR A 634 34.35 -25.49 10.42
CA THR A 634 34.29 -26.94 10.69
C THR A 634 35.35 -27.44 11.68
N GLY A 635 35.47 -26.75 12.82
CA GLY A 635 36.40 -27.09 13.90
C GLY A 635 35.81 -28.02 14.95
N GLY A 636 36.69 -28.65 15.75
CA GLY A 636 36.28 -29.41 16.93
C GLY A 636 35.34 -30.60 16.65
N TRP A 637 35.51 -31.26 15.49
CA TRP A 637 34.65 -32.36 15.02
C TRP A 637 33.19 -31.97 14.74
N SER A 638 32.90 -30.68 14.60
CA SER A 638 31.60 -30.15 14.18
C SER A 638 31.65 -29.68 12.73
N ILE A 639 30.54 -29.88 12.00
CA ILE A 639 30.38 -29.41 10.62
C ILE A 639 29.53 -28.13 10.63
N ASP A 640 30.05 -27.06 10.03
CA ASP A 640 29.30 -25.84 9.77
C ASP A 640 28.41 -25.98 8.52
N TRP A 641 27.26 -25.31 8.55
CA TRP A 641 26.35 -25.26 7.41
C TRP A 641 26.82 -24.23 6.36
N PRO A 642 26.49 -24.42 5.06
CA PRO A 642 26.79 -23.44 4.02
C PRO A 642 26.30 -22.03 4.36
N GLY A 643 27.13 -21.01 4.08
CA GLY A 643 26.84 -19.62 4.45
C GLY A 643 28.03 -18.68 4.32
N GLU A 644 27.85 -17.46 4.80
CA GLU A 644 28.90 -16.42 4.88
C GLU A 644 29.53 -16.38 6.27
N PHE A 645 30.86 -16.45 6.33
CA PHE A 645 31.66 -16.44 7.56
C PHE A 645 32.63 -15.26 7.53
N LEU A 646 32.60 -14.42 8.57
CA LEU A 646 33.48 -13.26 8.68
C LEU A 646 34.66 -13.60 9.60
N PHE A 647 35.86 -13.73 9.03
CA PHE A 647 37.11 -13.93 9.77
C PHE A 647 38.33 -13.50 8.96
N ALA A 648 39.47 -13.28 9.62
CA ALA A 648 40.70 -12.80 9.00
C ALA A 648 40.53 -11.55 8.10
N GLY A 649 39.63 -10.63 8.48
CA GLY A 649 39.42 -9.35 7.79
C GLY A 649 38.66 -9.42 6.46
N THR A 650 38.14 -10.59 6.08
CA THR A 650 37.33 -10.75 4.86
C THR A 650 36.17 -11.72 5.09
N THR A 651 35.24 -11.79 4.14
CA THR A 651 34.11 -12.72 4.21
C THR A 651 34.36 -13.92 3.32
N PHE A 652 34.26 -15.10 3.92
CA PHE A 652 34.34 -16.39 3.26
C PHE A 652 32.93 -16.90 2.95
N GLU A 653 32.68 -17.20 1.69
CA GLU A 653 31.46 -17.86 1.23
C GLU A 653 31.71 -19.36 1.11
N TYR A 654 31.08 -20.12 2.00
CA TYR A 654 31.17 -21.58 2.05
C TYR A 654 29.94 -22.22 1.41
N GLN A 655 30.16 -23.02 0.37
CA GLN A 655 29.11 -23.66 -0.42
C GLN A 655 29.31 -25.18 -0.44
N ARG A 656 28.26 -25.93 -0.11
CA ARG A 656 28.23 -27.39 -0.26
C ARG A 656 26.85 -27.89 -0.69
N PRO A 657 26.49 -27.75 -1.98
CA PRO A 657 25.20 -28.21 -2.49
C PRO A 657 25.12 -29.74 -2.54
N PHE A 658 23.92 -30.30 -2.44
CA PHE A 658 23.71 -31.74 -2.60
C PHE A 658 24.24 -32.23 -3.97
N ASN A 659 25.08 -33.26 -3.98
CA ASN A 659 25.75 -33.83 -5.16
C ASN A 659 26.61 -32.85 -5.99
N ARG A 660 27.14 -31.78 -5.37
CA ARG A 660 28.15 -30.91 -6.00
C ARG A 660 29.38 -30.79 -5.10
N PRO A 661 30.57 -30.58 -5.67
CA PRO A 661 31.77 -30.44 -4.87
C PRO A 661 31.69 -29.23 -3.95
N GLU A 662 32.31 -29.37 -2.79
CA GLU A 662 32.47 -28.31 -1.80
C GLU A 662 33.34 -27.16 -2.33
N ARG A 663 32.98 -25.91 -2.02
CA ARG A 663 33.71 -24.70 -2.43
C ARG A 663 33.74 -23.67 -1.31
N LEU A 664 34.89 -23.03 -1.16
CA LEU A 664 35.11 -21.94 -0.24
C LEU A 664 35.80 -20.79 -0.99
N TYR A 665 35.20 -19.60 -0.97
CA TYR A 665 35.70 -18.43 -1.70
C TYR A 665 35.77 -17.19 -0.80
N ALA A 666 36.82 -16.38 -0.94
CA ALA A 666 36.91 -15.06 -0.33
C ALA A 666 37.63 -14.04 -1.23
N PRO A 667 37.14 -12.79 -1.31
CA PRO A 667 37.78 -11.74 -2.10
C PRO A 667 39.08 -11.22 -1.47
N GLY A 668 39.22 -11.26 -0.14
CA GLY A 668 40.38 -10.70 0.58
C GLY A 668 40.38 -9.16 0.64
N PRO A 669 41.45 -8.54 1.17
CA PRO A 669 42.68 -9.17 1.63
C PRO A 669 42.52 -9.82 3.02
N THR A 670 43.29 -10.87 3.30
CA THR A 670 43.37 -11.43 4.67
C THR A 670 44.21 -10.53 5.58
N ASN A 671 43.83 -10.40 6.86
CA ASN A 671 44.64 -9.71 7.88
C ASN A 671 45.38 -10.68 8.83
N GLU A 672 45.13 -11.98 8.71
CA GLU A 672 45.74 -13.06 9.49
C GLU A 672 46.14 -14.22 8.54
N THR A 673 47.18 -14.99 8.89
CA THR A 673 47.56 -16.21 8.18
C THR A 673 46.58 -17.35 8.50
N LEU A 674 46.08 -17.99 7.45
CA LEU A 674 45.09 -19.07 7.53
C LEU A 674 45.70 -20.41 7.12
N VAL A 675 45.31 -21.47 7.81
CA VAL A 675 45.60 -22.86 7.44
C VAL A 675 44.30 -23.52 7.02
N PHE A 676 44.26 -23.98 5.78
CA PHE A 676 43.15 -24.73 5.23
C PHE A 676 43.44 -26.22 5.33
N GLU A 677 42.47 -26.96 5.84
CA GLU A 677 42.60 -28.37 6.19
C GLU A 677 41.43 -29.17 5.63
N VAL A 678 41.60 -30.48 5.54
CA VAL A 678 40.54 -31.43 5.16
C VAL A 678 40.37 -32.45 6.27
N SER A 679 39.11 -32.75 6.63
CA SER A 679 38.75 -33.75 7.63
C SER A 679 37.90 -34.87 7.03
N PRO A 680 38.30 -36.16 7.12
CA PRO A 680 37.65 -37.26 6.40
C PRO A 680 36.38 -37.86 7.05
N PHE A 681 36.00 -37.56 8.31
CA PHE A 681 34.73 -38.04 8.91
C PHE A 681 34.25 -37.28 10.17
N CYS A 682 32.93 -37.31 10.44
CA CYS A 682 32.23 -36.68 11.57
C CYS A 682 31.58 -37.73 12.50
N TRP A 683 31.66 -37.54 13.82
CA TRP A 683 30.87 -38.29 14.80
C TRP A 683 29.45 -37.67 14.90
N PHE A 684 28.41 -38.37 14.44
CA PHE A 684 27.02 -38.04 14.75
C PHE A 684 26.53 -38.96 15.89
N SER A 685 26.73 -38.57 17.15
CA SER A 685 26.09 -39.26 18.28
C SER A 685 24.67 -38.73 18.47
N SER A 686 23.71 -39.28 17.72
CA SER A 686 22.28 -39.09 17.98
C SER A 686 21.71 -40.35 18.64
N ARG A 687 21.96 -40.54 19.94
CA ARG A 687 21.26 -41.56 20.73
C ARG A 687 19.85 -41.02 21.04
N TRP A 688 18.89 -41.28 20.14
CA TRP A 688 17.47 -41.05 20.41
C TRP A 688 16.90 -42.27 21.16
N HIS A 689 16.48 -42.06 22.41
CA HIS A 689 15.56 -42.98 23.07
C HIS A 689 14.13 -42.55 22.71
N LEU A 690 13.43 -43.36 21.90
CA LEU A 690 11.98 -43.33 21.84
C LEU A 690 11.47 -44.11 23.05
N LEU A 691 10.93 -43.40 24.04
CA LEU A 691 9.98 -43.96 24.99
C LEU A 691 8.59 -43.80 24.38
N ASN A 692 7.82 -44.89 24.39
CA ASN A 692 6.40 -44.93 24.02
C ASN A 692 5.55 -44.07 24.95
#